data_AF-A0A842WSB5-F1
#
_entry.id   AF-A0A842WSB5-F1
#
_cell.length_a   1.000
_cell.length_b   1.000
_cell.length_c   1.000
_cell.angle_alpha   90.00
_cell.angle_beta   90.00
_cell.angle_gamma   90.00
#
_symmetry.space_group_name_H-M   'P 1'
#
loop_
_entity.id
_entity.type
_entity.pdbx_description
1 polymer ?
#
loop_
_entity_poly.entity_id
_entity_poly.type
_entity_poly.pdbx_seq_one_letter_code
_entity_poly.pdbx_strand_id
1 'polypeptide(L)'
;MKRVSLLIMVTLFLTGIFMVPSAISPSISSSQITSDTSPLYETSTPSALPDREIRVALYNETNFTCPAYTQGSMNTNYSIIYSVLDNAGYSVDRITFQDILDYKLILADYDVIVLPDNNPRENISNHVKEFWLGGGGVLSFDSSIGYLGWAGILPRENESIDDGRYAFWNYVSTGPAEIQTLHPVTKSYDVTDQLTYTTLNYGTYLVDSLSTASIYSSVEILALSAADPNEAVIVASDPNDKGGKVVHIGIPIDPWSNDINNLVIDAVDWLAPRPKARIAFDFSHQPRLHVDSWDEFATTWSPTNNYGEYRNLLVNHSYTFDKFFPSSEGNFTTERLEQYDMIILSWPDLNYTTTEMSTINNWVADGGSMLVMGDRSGFLPSGGNERINELLADYDMEIGSYNVLDDQTAIRATPYHISAKTSGSIGISYRNYINLTGNDAKAVYKYGNNIVVAAQEYGEGRVLLFSDINIFDSLRLKTSGNKYYAVDAADWLTSTDAKILYYTNYPFTIIQKSPAALALNELGLNYFPVRNQDFYNRSLYWYEWDLVIFDSPWAAMGYTNDTSDYLDTGGKLIISYYWTVTHPDEPLWAKLGFAYADEKTVASTTYFWDAGHPIFNNPIDLGESYVSGGEDYGRTGEALTVFDNATAIAGYASSVTADEASIVLGLNGRSLYNGYLIDQYNGDTDESAYKDNFELWINQIVFMLRPSIDSPSDIEFQAGSDGPHEITWTPYSISPDSYTITINGSTETTDVWDGNSVTVDLTDWEAAGYEVTLTVTDAYGQEVSDTVLVKITASSLIGDLDINTLLIIAAVVLVVIIGVVVFSRKRKQ
;
A
#
# COMPACT_ATOMS: atom_id res chain seq x y z
N MET A 1 -16.89 95.91 3.79
CA MET A 1 -15.54 95.40 4.10
C MET A 1 -15.61 93.89 4.04
N LYS A 2 -15.17 93.35 2.91
CA LYS A 2 -13.92 92.58 2.76
C LYS A 2 -14.18 91.12 3.18
N ARG A 3 -14.54 90.23 2.25
CA ARG A 3 -13.58 89.57 1.32
C ARG A 3 -12.28 89.19 2.04
N VAL A 4 -12.29 88.30 3.04
CA VAL A 4 -11.14 87.44 3.43
C VAL A 4 -11.64 86.27 4.31
N SER A 5 -12.33 85.28 3.75
CA SER A 5 -12.50 83.98 4.46
C SER A 5 -12.62 82.78 3.52
N LEU A 6 -12.92 82.99 2.23
CA LEU A 6 -13.01 81.91 1.24
C LEU A 6 -11.67 81.60 0.52
N LEU A 7 -10.57 82.26 0.89
CA LEU A 7 -9.24 82.00 0.32
C LEU A 7 -8.33 81.14 1.21
N ILE A 8 -8.79 80.72 2.40
CA ILE A 8 -7.96 79.96 3.36
C ILE A 8 -8.15 78.44 3.25
N MET A 9 -9.24 77.96 2.61
CA MET A 9 -9.46 76.52 2.42
C MET A 9 -8.93 75.96 1.08
N VAL A 10 -8.56 76.81 0.12
CA VAL A 10 -8.04 76.38 -1.19
C VAL A 10 -6.49 76.45 -1.26
N THR A 11 -5.83 77.08 -0.28
CA THR A 11 -4.35 77.09 -0.18
C THR A 11 -3.80 76.00 0.75
N LEU A 12 -4.65 75.33 1.54
CA LEU A 12 -4.24 74.19 2.39
C LEU A 12 -4.17 72.86 1.63
N PHE A 13 -4.57 72.83 0.35
CA PHE A 13 -4.56 71.63 -0.50
C PHE A 13 -3.42 71.64 -1.55
N LEU A 14 -2.57 72.67 -1.60
CA LEU A 14 -1.55 72.82 -2.66
C LEU A 14 -0.14 73.24 -2.20
N THR A 15 0.15 73.24 -0.89
CA THR A 15 1.54 73.39 -0.39
C THR A 15 1.78 72.45 0.80
N GLY A 16 2.09 71.19 0.49
CA GLY A 16 2.49 70.16 1.46
C GLY A 16 3.27 68.99 0.85
N ILE A 17 3.73 69.14 -0.40
CA ILE A 17 4.82 68.35 -0.97
C ILE A 17 6.10 69.16 -0.71
N PHE A 18 7.17 68.47 -0.29
CA PHE A 18 8.49 68.96 0.16
C PHE A 18 8.67 69.15 1.67
N MET A 19 8.82 68.05 2.41
CA MET A 19 9.92 67.89 3.37
C MET A 19 10.41 66.45 3.36
N VAL A 20 11.63 66.25 2.86
CA VAL A 20 12.47 65.07 3.09
C VAL A 20 13.09 65.21 4.48
N PRO A 21 13.04 64.19 5.35
CA PRO A 21 14.04 64.01 6.37
C PRO A 21 15.13 63.09 5.81
N SER A 22 16.30 63.68 5.71
CA SER A 22 17.59 63.08 5.36
C SER A 22 17.96 61.90 6.24
N ALA A 23 18.61 60.93 5.58
CA ALA A 23 19.47 59.87 6.09
C ALA A 23 20.00 60.08 7.53
N ILE A 24 19.73 59.09 8.38
CA ILE A 24 20.61 58.73 9.49
C ILE A 24 20.90 57.25 9.31
N SER A 25 22.14 56.95 8.92
CA SER A 25 22.74 55.62 9.04
C SER A 25 23.10 55.37 10.50
N PRO A 26 22.68 54.25 11.10
CA PRO A 26 23.44 53.58 12.13
C PRO A 26 24.21 52.43 11.47
N SER A 27 25.52 52.48 11.66
CA SER A 27 26.46 51.39 11.46
C SER A 27 25.89 50.03 11.89
N ILE A 28 25.82 49.08 10.96
CA ILE A 28 25.76 47.66 11.28
C ILE A 28 27.11 47.30 11.90
N SER A 29 27.16 47.21 13.24
CA SER A 29 28.20 46.42 13.90
C SER A 29 27.79 44.97 13.74
N SER A 30 28.67 44.18 13.14
CA SER A 30 28.61 42.72 13.12
C SER A 30 28.56 42.18 14.55
N SER A 31 27.36 41.90 15.06
CA SER A 31 27.17 40.85 16.05
C SER A 31 26.77 39.62 15.26
N GLN A 32 27.65 38.61 15.24
CA GLN A 32 27.28 37.26 14.85
C GLN A 32 26.07 36.84 15.68
N ILE A 33 24.88 36.94 15.10
CA ILE A 33 23.75 36.14 15.52
C ILE A 33 23.92 34.88 14.69
N THR A 34 24.48 33.85 15.33
CA THR A 34 24.35 32.48 14.87
C THR A 34 22.86 32.22 14.75
N SER A 35 22.35 32.21 13.52
CA SER A 35 21.08 31.59 13.17
C SER A 35 21.26 30.09 13.38
N ASP A 36 21.20 29.67 14.64
CA ASP A 36 20.85 28.29 14.96
C ASP A 36 19.32 28.22 14.91
N THR A 37 18.81 28.33 13.69
CA THR A 37 17.51 27.77 13.31
C THR A 37 17.84 26.45 12.62
N SER A 38 18.48 25.56 13.36
CA SER A 38 18.22 24.15 13.13
C SER A 38 16.72 24.00 13.40
N PRO A 39 15.90 23.52 12.43
CA PRO A 39 14.66 22.87 12.83
C PRO A 39 15.04 21.92 13.97
N LEU A 40 14.23 21.88 15.02
CA LEU A 40 14.26 20.72 15.89
C LEU A 40 13.78 19.56 15.02
N TYR A 41 14.68 19.04 14.17
CA TYR A 41 14.69 17.63 13.87
C TYR A 41 14.87 17.00 15.24
N GLU A 42 13.75 16.54 15.81
CA GLU A 42 13.84 15.32 16.59
C GLU A 42 14.75 14.41 15.79
N THR A 43 15.81 13.94 16.45
CA THR A 43 16.69 12.93 15.91
C THR A 43 15.80 11.80 15.41
N SER A 44 15.56 11.76 14.11
CA SER A 44 14.91 10.64 13.46
C SER A 44 15.74 9.44 13.84
N THR A 45 15.12 8.50 14.53
CA THR A 45 15.62 7.13 14.49
C THR A 45 15.74 6.75 13.01
N PRO A 46 16.90 6.25 12.55
CA PRO A 46 17.04 5.70 11.21
C PRO A 46 15.93 4.69 10.90
N SER A 47 15.50 4.65 9.63
CA SER A 47 14.53 3.70 9.06
C SER A 47 13.33 3.31 9.94
N ALA A 48 12.37 4.23 10.08
CA ALA A 48 11.02 3.85 10.50
C ALA A 48 10.16 3.64 9.24
N LEU A 49 9.62 2.43 9.08
CA LEU A 49 8.61 2.18 8.06
C LEU A 49 7.39 3.07 8.30
N PRO A 50 6.62 3.43 7.26
CA PRO A 50 5.40 4.23 7.43
C PRO A 50 4.45 3.63 8.47
N ASP A 51 3.86 4.51 9.30
CA ASP A 51 2.92 4.11 10.34
C ASP A 51 1.68 3.43 9.72
N ARG A 52 1.18 2.37 10.37
CA ARG A 52 -0.06 1.70 10.00
C ARG A 52 -0.78 1.12 11.21
N GLU A 53 -2.09 0.97 11.07
CA GLU A 53 -2.88 0.27 12.07
C GLU A 53 -2.56 -1.24 12.03
N ILE A 54 -2.09 -1.78 13.15
CA ILE A 54 -1.88 -3.23 13.34
C ILE A 54 -2.91 -3.76 14.32
N ARG A 55 -3.63 -4.81 13.90
CA ARG A 55 -4.74 -5.39 14.65
C ARG A 55 -4.35 -6.75 15.22
N VAL A 56 -4.46 -6.89 16.53
CA VAL A 56 -3.90 -8.02 17.27
C VAL A 56 -5.01 -8.75 18.02
N ALA A 57 -5.13 -10.04 17.73
CA ALA A 57 -5.95 -10.99 18.46
C ALA A 57 -5.13 -11.62 19.59
N LEU A 58 -5.35 -11.19 20.83
CA LEU A 58 -4.69 -11.76 22.01
C LEU A 58 -5.52 -12.90 22.59
N TYR A 59 -5.03 -14.13 22.47
CA TYR A 59 -5.79 -15.31 22.90
C TYR A 59 -5.94 -15.39 24.42
N ASN A 60 -7.18 -15.22 24.89
CA ASN A 60 -7.56 -15.22 26.28
C ASN A 60 -8.26 -16.53 26.65
N GLU A 61 -7.46 -17.55 26.94
CA GLU A 61 -7.93 -18.80 27.54
C GLU A 61 -8.02 -18.68 29.07
N THR A 62 -9.07 -19.21 29.68
CA THR A 62 -9.25 -19.21 31.15
C THR A 62 -9.12 -20.61 31.76
N ASN A 63 -9.15 -21.65 30.94
CA ASN A 63 -8.83 -23.01 31.32
C ASN A 63 -7.31 -23.19 31.30
N PHE A 64 -6.71 -23.65 32.40
CA PHE A 64 -5.26 -23.90 32.48
C PHE A 64 -4.88 -25.36 32.27
N THR A 65 -5.85 -26.23 31.98
CA THR A 65 -5.58 -27.62 31.63
C THR A 65 -4.83 -27.64 30.30
N CYS A 66 -3.75 -28.39 30.18
CA CYS A 66 -3.06 -28.56 28.92
C CYS A 66 -3.96 -29.31 27.90
N PRO A 67 -4.06 -28.87 26.63
CA PRO A 67 -4.71 -29.65 25.59
C PRO A 67 -4.07 -31.03 25.41
N ALA A 68 -4.85 -32.02 24.98
CA ALA A 68 -4.42 -33.41 24.86
C ALA A 68 -3.32 -33.65 23.82
N TYR A 69 -3.15 -32.71 22.88
CA TYR A 69 -2.14 -32.81 21.82
C TYR A 69 -0.75 -32.31 22.24
N THR A 70 -0.61 -31.67 23.40
CA THR A 70 0.67 -31.12 23.86
C THR A 70 0.89 -31.32 25.36
N GLN A 71 2.07 -30.95 25.85
CA GLN A 71 2.45 -30.97 27.26
C GLN A 71 3.11 -29.65 27.65
N GLY A 72 2.59 -29.01 28.69
CA GLY A 72 3.16 -27.77 29.22
C GLY A 72 2.44 -27.28 30.47
N SER A 73 2.91 -26.17 31.02
CA SER A 73 2.21 -25.46 32.10
C SER A 73 1.57 -24.22 31.50
N MET A 74 0.26 -24.21 31.39
CA MET A 74 -0.43 -23.06 30.79
C MET A 74 -0.39 -21.88 31.77
N ASN A 75 -0.01 -20.70 31.28
CA ASN A 75 -0.19 -19.43 31.97
C ASN A 75 -1.01 -18.50 31.05
N THR A 76 -1.71 -17.54 31.62
CA THR A 76 -2.58 -16.63 30.85
C THR A 76 -2.40 -15.19 31.33
N ASN A 77 -1.20 -14.81 31.76
CA ASN A 77 -0.88 -13.42 32.11
C ASN A 77 -0.77 -12.52 30.86
N TYR A 78 -1.83 -12.52 30.04
CA TYR A 78 -1.98 -11.72 28.83
C TYR A 78 -2.04 -10.21 29.14
N SER A 79 -2.31 -9.82 30.38
CA SER A 79 -2.52 -8.41 30.76
C SER A 79 -1.26 -7.56 30.54
N ILE A 80 -0.08 -8.15 30.72
CA ILE A 80 1.18 -7.44 30.50
C ILE A 80 1.42 -7.24 28.99
N ILE A 81 1.25 -8.30 28.19
CA ILE A 81 1.36 -8.23 26.73
C ILE A 81 0.36 -7.23 26.15
N TYR A 82 -0.90 -7.27 26.60
CA TYR A 82 -1.92 -6.29 26.23
C TYR A 82 -1.42 -4.86 26.48
N SER A 83 -0.87 -4.60 27.66
CA SER A 83 -0.40 -3.27 28.03
C SER A 83 0.81 -2.83 27.18
N VAL A 84 1.71 -3.75 26.82
CA VAL A 84 2.86 -3.43 25.96
C VAL A 84 2.40 -3.03 24.55
N LEU A 85 1.49 -3.82 23.96
CA LEU A 85 1.02 -3.60 22.60
C LEU A 85 0.07 -2.40 22.49
N ASP A 86 -0.84 -2.21 23.46
CA ASP A 86 -1.75 -1.06 23.52
C ASP A 86 -0.98 0.26 23.69
N ASN A 87 0.04 0.28 24.55
CA ASN A 87 0.91 1.46 24.69
C ASN A 87 1.77 1.74 23.45
N ALA A 88 1.99 0.75 22.58
CA ALA A 88 2.65 0.92 21.29
C ALA A 88 1.71 1.44 20.19
N GLY A 89 0.41 1.64 20.50
CA GLY A 89 -0.58 2.17 19.56
C GLY A 89 -1.28 1.11 18.71
N TYR A 90 -1.05 -0.19 18.97
CA TYR A 90 -1.74 -1.26 18.24
C TYR A 90 -3.18 -1.44 18.71
N SER A 91 -4.05 -1.86 17.79
CA SER A 91 -5.43 -2.26 18.11
C SER A 91 -5.42 -3.68 18.66
N VAL A 92 -5.71 -3.86 19.95
CA VAL A 92 -5.58 -5.17 20.63
C VAL A 92 -6.91 -5.63 21.20
N ASP A 93 -7.44 -6.72 20.68
CA ASP A 93 -8.62 -7.39 21.22
C ASP A 93 -8.28 -8.67 21.95
N ARG A 94 -9.05 -8.96 23.00
CA ARG A 94 -8.95 -10.20 23.75
C ARG A 94 -9.98 -11.18 23.21
N ILE A 95 -9.52 -12.16 22.45
CA ILE A 95 -10.41 -13.16 21.85
C ILE A 95 -10.51 -14.41 22.74
N THR A 96 -11.72 -14.91 22.92
CA THR A 96 -11.96 -16.10 23.74
C THR A 96 -12.04 -17.38 22.91
N PHE A 97 -12.03 -18.52 23.59
CA PHE A 97 -12.37 -19.81 22.98
C PHE A 97 -13.68 -19.75 22.15
N GLN A 98 -14.71 -19.08 22.68
CA GLN A 98 -16.02 -19.02 22.02
C GLN A 98 -15.97 -18.12 20.78
N ASP A 99 -15.23 -17.00 20.82
CA ASP A 99 -15.09 -16.11 19.66
C ASP A 99 -14.43 -16.83 18.48
N ILE A 100 -13.40 -17.63 18.74
CA ILE A 100 -12.74 -18.43 17.70
C ILE A 100 -13.66 -19.54 17.19
N LEU A 101 -14.41 -20.19 18.08
CA LEU A 101 -15.40 -21.21 17.70
C LEU A 101 -16.54 -20.62 16.84
N ASP A 102 -16.86 -19.35 17.04
CA ASP A 102 -17.85 -18.58 16.27
C ASP A 102 -17.24 -17.90 15.03
N TYR A 103 -16.05 -18.34 14.59
CA TYR A 103 -15.37 -17.89 13.37
C TYR A 103 -15.00 -16.40 13.31
N LYS A 104 -14.74 -15.77 14.46
CA LYS A 104 -14.34 -14.35 14.52
C LYS A 104 -12.85 -14.08 14.32
N LEU A 105 -12.02 -15.12 14.29
CA LEU A 105 -10.59 -14.98 14.03
C LEU A 105 -10.35 -15.04 12.51
N ILE A 106 -10.45 -13.89 11.84
CA ILE A 106 -10.26 -13.73 10.39
C ILE A 106 -9.27 -12.61 10.08
N LEU A 107 -8.63 -12.66 8.91
CA LEU A 107 -7.63 -11.69 8.46
C LEU A 107 -8.22 -10.30 8.21
N ALA A 108 -9.52 -10.27 7.89
CA ALA A 108 -10.25 -9.04 7.72
C ALA A 108 -10.40 -8.24 9.04
N ASP A 109 -10.30 -8.89 10.21
CA ASP A 109 -10.36 -8.23 11.52
C ASP A 109 -9.00 -8.16 12.23
N TYR A 110 -8.11 -9.13 11.99
CA TYR A 110 -6.83 -9.25 12.69
C TYR A 110 -5.66 -9.56 11.76
N ASP A 111 -4.49 -9.05 12.11
CA ASP A 111 -3.22 -9.26 11.39
C ASP A 111 -2.35 -10.32 12.09
N VAL A 112 -2.38 -10.33 13.43
CA VAL A 112 -1.56 -11.22 14.27
C VAL A 112 -2.41 -11.86 15.36
N ILE A 113 -2.24 -13.16 15.58
CA ILE A 113 -2.68 -13.82 16.81
C ILE A 113 -1.50 -14.00 17.77
N VAL A 114 -1.70 -13.61 19.02
CA VAL A 114 -0.74 -13.81 20.11
C VAL A 114 -1.23 -14.92 21.03
N LEU A 115 -0.36 -15.91 21.26
CA LEU A 115 -0.54 -17.05 22.15
C LEU A 115 0.34 -16.85 23.40
N PRO A 116 -0.18 -16.19 24.47
CA PRO A 116 0.58 -15.81 25.65
C PRO A 116 0.75 -16.99 26.62
N ASP A 117 1.54 -18.00 26.22
CA ASP A 117 1.83 -19.20 27.02
C ASP A 117 0.60 -20.08 27.30
N ASN A 118 -0.36 -20.02 26.39
CA ASN A 118 -1.53 -20.86 26.33
C ASN A 118 -1.66 -21.49 24.92
N ASN A 119 -2.27 -22.67 24.88
CA ASN A 119 -2.44 -23.42 23.64
C ASN A 119 -3.92 -23.43 23.22
N PRO A 120 -4.25 -23.26 21.92
CA PRO A 120 -5.63 -23.36 21.43
C PRO A 120 -6.29 -24.68 21.84
N ARG A 121 -7.59 -24.67 22.14
CA ARG A 121 -8.31 -25.93 22.45
C ARG A 121 -8.47 -26.82 21.23
N GLU A 122 -8.63 -28.11 21.44
CA GLU A 122 -8.70 -29.15 20.40
C GLU A 122 -9.77 -28.87 19.33
N ASN A 123 -10.83 -28.17 19.72
CA ASN A 123 -11.97 -27.80 18.89
C ASN A 123 -11.83 -26.43 18.20
N ILE A 124 -10.78 -25.66 18.48
CA ILE A 124 -10.48 -24.40 17.77
C ILE A 124 -9.08 -24.39 17.15
N SER A 125 -8.29 -25.44 17.38
CA SER A 125 -6.91 -25.53 16.92
C SER A 125 -6.79 -25.44 15.40
N ASN A 126 -7.80 -25.93 14.66
CA ASN A 126 -7.88 -25.78 13.22
C ASN A 126 -8.26 -24.35 12.80
N HIS A 127 -9.10 -23.63 13.55
CA HIS A 127 -9.44 -22.24 13.23
C HIS A 127 -8.24 -21.29 13.42
N VAL A 128 -7.43 -21.50 14.45
CA VAL A 128 -6.15 -20.77 14.60
C VAL A 128 -5.19 -21.13 13.46
N LYS A 129 -5.20 -22.38 13.00
CA LYS A 129 -4.38 -22.81 11.87
C LYS A 129 -4.88 -22.22 10.55
N GLU A 130 -6.20 -22.05 10.38
CA GLU A 130 -6.81 -21.40 9.23
C GLU A 130 -6.38 -19.95 9.12
N PHE A 131 -6.39 -19.21 10.23
CA PHE A 131 -5.86 -17.85 10.30
C PHE A 131 -4.41 -17.80 9.82
N TRP A 132 -3.54 -18.65 10.35
CA TRP A 132 -2.16 -18.75 9.89
C TRP A 132 -2.06 -19.13 8.41
N LEU A 133 -2.80 -20.16 7.97
CA LEU A 133 -2.81 -20.62 6.58
C LEU A 133 -3.32 -19.55 5.60
N GLY A 134 -4.16 -18.63 6.07
CA GLY A 134 -4.67 -17.46 5.35
C GLY A 134 -3.67 -16.31 5.24
N GLY A 135 -2.50 -16.41 5.87
CA GLY A 135 -1.44 -15.40 5.84
C GLY A 135 -1.26 -14.63 7.15
N GLY A 136 -2.07 -14.91 8.18
CA GLY A 136 -1.98 -14.23 9.47
C GLY A 136 -0.71 -14.58 10.24
N GLY A 137 -0.17 -13.60 10.97
CA GLY A 137 1.02 -13.77 11.80
C GLY A 137 0.73 -14.49 13.11
N VAL A 138 1.67 -15.30 13.60
CA VAL A 138 1.56 -15.98 14.90
C VAL A 138 2.72 -15.59 15.81
N LEU A 139 2.42 -14.94 16.93
CA LEU A 139 3.37 -14.74 18.03
C LEU A 139 3.06 -15.74 19.14
N SER A 140 4.04 -16.56 19.52
CA SER A 140 3.86 -17.58 20.56
C SER A 140 4.89 -17.46 21.67
N PHE A 141 4.48 -17.77 22.90
CA PHE A 141 5.35 -17.74 24.07
C PHE A 141 5.48 -19.11 24.73
N ASP A 142 6.68 -19.43 25.21
CA ASP A 142 7.01 -20.58 26.08
C ASP A 142 6.25 -21.88 25.70
N SER A 143 5.20 -22.27 26.44
CA SER A 143 4.47 -23.53 26.22
C SER A 143 3.67 -23.56 24.92
N SER A 144 3.38 -22.43 24.30
CA SER A 144 2.65 -22.35 23.02
C SER A 144 3.45 -22.91 21.84
N ILE A 145 4.75 -23.17 22.01
CA ILE A 145 5.59 -23.91 21.06
C ILE A 145 4.98 -25.28 20.70
N GLY A 146 4.29 -25.92 21.65
CA GLY A 146 3.66 -27.22 21.43
C GLY A 146 2.56 -27.19 20.37
N TYR A 147 1.77 -26.11 20.33
CA TYR A 147 0.81 -25.89 19.25
C TYR A 147 1.50 -25.68 17.91
N LEU A 148 2.61 -24.92 17.85
CA LEU A 148 3.33 -24.71 16.59
C LEU A 148 3.80 -26.04 15.97
N GLY A 149 4.34 -26.95 16.79
CA GLY A 149 4.74 -28.28 16.35
C GLY A 149 3.55 -29.14 15.92
N TRP A 150 2.53 -29.25 16.78
CA TRP A 150 1.36 -30.10 16.49
C TRP A 150 0.56 -29.62 15.27
N ALA A 151 0.41 -28.31 15.10
CA ALA A 151 -0.31 -27.73 13.97
C ALA A 151 0.47 -27.89 12.65
N GLY A 152 1.75 -28.31 12.70
CA GLY A 152 2.61 -28.36 11.53
C GLY A 152 2.95 -26.97 11.02
N ILE A 153 3.11 -26.00 11.93
CA ILE A 153 3.55 -24.64 11.62
C ILE A 153 5.07 -24.62 11.67
N LEU A 154 5.64 -25.02 12.82
CA LEU A 154 7.08 -25.06 13.06
C LEU A 154 7.44 -26.19 14.06
N PRO A 155 8.04 -27.31 13.61
CA PRO A 155 8.34 -27.69 12.23
C PRO A 155 7.15 -28.44 11.57
N ARG A 156 7.26 -28.78 10.28
CA ARG A 156 6.17 -29.42 9.52
C ARG A 156 6.00 -30.91 9.84
N GLU A 157 7.07 -31.53 10.27
CA GLU A 157 7.22 -32.97 10.46
C GLU A 157 6.31 -33.53 11.55
N ASN A 158 5.85 -32.69 12.47
CA ASN A 158 5.04 -33.10 13.62
C ASN A 158 3.52 -32.93 13.37
N GLU A 159 3.12 -32.40 12.21
CA GLU A 159 1.73 -32.07 11.89
C GLU A 159 0.76 -33.22 12.23
N SER A 160 -0.11 -32.99 13.21
CA SER A 160 -1.14 -33.94 13.69
C SER A 160 -0.63 -35.29 14.21
N ILE A 161 0.67 -35.43 14.50
CA ILE A 161 1.29 -36.66 15.03
C ILE A 161 1.59 -36.50 16.52
N ASP A 162 2.39 -35.49 16.87
CA ASP A 162 2.76 -35.09 18.22
C ASP A 162 3.12 -33.60 18.24
N ASP A 163 3.55 -33.04 19.37
CA ASP A 163 3.93 -31.64 19.47
C ASP A 163 5.41 -31.36 19.15
N GLY A 164 6.21 -32.37 18.82
CA GLY A 164 7.65 -32.26 18.54
C GLY A 164 8.54 -32.19 19.78
N ARG A 165 7.98 -32.32 21.00
CA ARG A 165 8.78 -32.28 22.23
C ARG A 165 9.78 -33.43 22.29
N TYR A 166 10.99 -33.14 22.77
CA TYR A 166 12.18 -34.01 22.78
C TYR A 166 12.79 -34.34 21.40
N ALA A 167 12.07 -34.07 20.31
CA ALA A 167 12.60 -34.19 18.95
C ALA A 167 13.17 -32.85 18.47
N PHE A 168 12.35 -31.79 18.51
CA PHE A 168 12.68 -30.47 17.97
C PHE A 168 12.74 -29.38 19.03
N TRP A 169 12.03 -29.53 20.14
CA TRP A 169 12.05 -28.57 21.23
C TRP A 169 11.97 -29.26 22.59
N ASN A 170 12.35 -28.56 23.66
CA ASN A 170 12.19 -29.06 25.03
C ASN A 170 12.14 -27.91 26.04
N TYR A 171 11.70 -28.21 27.27
CA TYR A 171 11.93 -27.33 28.40
C TYR A 171 13.35 -27.51 28.93
N VAL A 172 14.15 -26.45 28.83
CA VAL A 172 15.56 -26.46 29.22
C VAL A 172 15.87 -25.37 30.24
N SER A 173 16.66 -25.73 31.26
CA SER A 173 16.95 -24.87 32.41
C SER A 173 18.11 -23.93 32.10
N THR A 174 17.89 -22.78 31.44
CA THR A 174 19.03 -22.01 30.90
C THR A 174 19.11 -20.51 31.19
N GLY A 175 20.28 -19.95 30.86
CA GLY A 175 20.76 -18.60 31.18
C GLY A 175 20.13 -17.52 30.30
N PRO A 176 20.66 -16.28 30.28
CA PRO A 176 20.08 -15.20 29.50
C PRO A 176 20.05 -15.53 28.00
N ALA A 177 19.06 -15.00 27.28
CA ALA A 177 18.99 -15.10 25.84
C ALA A 177 19.90 -14.04 25.21
N GLU A 178 20.82 -14.45 24.35
CA GLU A 178 21.79 -13.58 23.69
C GLU A 178 21.39 -13.39 22.22
N ILE A 179 21.19 -12.15 21.80
CA ILE A 179 20.86 -11.79 20.41
C ILE A 179 21.99 -12.22 19.48
N GLN A 180 21.65 -12.96 18.42
CA GLN A 180 22.60 -13.49 17.44
C GLN A 180 22.48 -12.84 16.06
N THR A 181 21.30 -12.34 15.73
CA THR A 181 20.95 -11.89 14.38
C THR A 181 20.29 -10.52 14.44
N LEU A 182 20.78 -9.58 13.64
CA LEU A 182 20.08 -8.34 13.34
C LEU A 182 18.93 -8.68 12.38
N HIS A 183 17.71 -8.43 12.81
CA HIS A 183 16.48 -8.77 12.11
C HIS A 183 15.40 -7.75 12.51
N PRO A 184 14.36 -7.48 11.70
CA PRO A 184 13.32 -6.52 12.08
C PRO A 184 12.66 -6.78 13.44
N VAL A 185 12.64 -8.03 13.90
CA VAL A 185 12.14 -8.44 15.23
C VAL A 185 13.12 -8.03 16.37
N THR A 186 14.41 -7.96 16.08
CA THR A 186 15.48 -7.61 17.02
C THR A 186 16.09 -6.23 16.75
N LYS A 187 15.46 -5.40 15.90
CA LYS A 187 15.99 -4.08 15.48
C LYS A 187 16.26 -3.11 16.63
N SER A 188 15.61 -3.30 17.76
CA SER A 188 15.83 -2.52 18.99
C SER A 188 17.03 -2.98 19.83
N TYR A 189 17.81 -3.96 19.38
CA TYR A 189 18.88 -4.61 20.14
C TYR A 189 20.14 -4.78 19.29
N ASP A 190 21.30 -4.68 19.94
CA ASP A 190 22.57 -5.01 19.31
C ASP A 190 22.80 -6.52 19.32
N VAL A 191 23.49 -7.04 18.31
CA VAL A 191 24.01 -8.42 18.36
C VAL A 191 24.91 -8.54 19.59
N THR A 192 24.77 -9.65 20.33
CA THR A 192 25.38 -9.95 21.65
C THR A 192 24.67 -9.35 22.87
N ASP A 193 23.62 -8.54 22.70
CA ASP A 193 22.79 -8.11 23.83
C ASP A 193 22.18 -9.32 24.56
N GLN A 194 22.12 -9.23 25.89
CA GLN A 194 21.58 -10.28 26.75
C GLN A 194 20.26 -9.86 27.38
N LEU A 195 19.18 -10.54 26.99
CA LEU A 195 17.85 -10.37 27.57
C LEU A 195 17.80 -11.12 28.91
N THR A 196 17.57 -10.38 30.01
CA THR A 196 17.59 -10.94 31.36
C THR A 196 16.17 -11.18 31.89
N TYR A 197 15.95 -12.36 32.47
CA TYR A 197 14.70 -12.75 33.13
C TYR A 197 15.00 -13.69 34.30
N THR A 198 14.06 -13.83 35.24
CA THR A 198 14.33 -14.46 36.55
C THR A 198 13.99 -15.95 36.65
N THR A 199 13.54 -16.56 35.55
CA THR A 199 12.99 -17.93 35.53
C THR A 199 13.86 -18.84 34.65
N LEU A 200 14.07 -20.07 35.12
CA LEU A 200 14.72 -21.14 34.35
C LEU A 200 13.64 -22.11 33.87
N ASN A 201 13.92 -22.87 32.80
CA ASN A 201 13.06 -23.95 32.28
C ASN A 201 11.90 -23.50 31.38
N TYR A 202 12.24 -23.03 30.18
CA TYR A 202 11.33 -22.54 29.14
C TYR A 202 11.43 -23.36 27.85
N GLY A 203 10.39 -23.30 27.03
CA GLY A 203 10.26 -24.00 25.75
C GLY A 203 11.17 -23.39 24.69
N THR A 204 12.25 -24.08 24.36
CA THR A 204 13.19 -23.65 23.30
C THR A 204 13.29 -24.71 22.22
N TYR A 205 13.50 -24.28 20.98
CA TYR A 205 13.89 -25.21 19.93
C TYR A 205 15.35 -25.65 20.11
N LEU A 206 15.64 -26.88 19.66
CA LEU A 206 16.99 -27.43 19.58
C LEU A 206 17.54 -27.15 18.17
N VAL A 207 18.60 -26.35 18.07
CA VAL A 207 19.17 -25.89 16.80
C VAL A 207 19.55 -27.06 15.89
N ASP A 208 20.26 -28.05 16.43
CA ASP A 208 20.70 -29.23 15.68
C ASP A 208 19.51 -29.98 15.08
N SER A 209 18.43 -30.17 15.84
CA SER A 209 17.23 -30.84 15.35
C SER A 209 16.46 -29.99 14.35
N LEU A 210 16.26 -28.71 14.66
CA LEU A 210 15.51 -27.77 13.83
C LEU A 210 16.16 -27.59 12.45
N SER A 211 17.50 -27.67 12.38
CA SER A 211 18.26 -27.64 11.12
C SER A 211 17.90 -28.75 10.12
N THR A 212 17.23 -29.81 10.59
CA THR A 212 16.78 -30.93 9.75
C THR A 212 15.34 -30.78 9.25
N ALA A 213 14.60 -29.77 9.73
CA ALA A 213 13.23 -29.52 9.32
C ALA A 213 13.16 -29.07 7.85
N SER A 214 12.13 -29.52 7.14
CA SER A 214 11.88 -29.19 5.73
C SER A 214 11.73 -27.69 5.44
N ILE A 215 11.37 -26.90 6.45
CA ILE A 215 11.20 -25.44 6.36
C ILE A 215 12.37 -24.65 6.95
N TYR A 216 13.47 -25.29 7.34
CA TYR A 216 14.58 -24.61 8.02
C TYR A 216 15.19 -23.45 7.22
N SER A 217 15.14 -23.50 5.88
CA SER A 217 15.60 -22.40 5.02
C SER A 217 14.80 -21.10 5.19
N SER A 218 13.63 -21.18 5.81
CA SER A 218 12.73 -20.06 6.13
C SER A 218 12.73 -19.74 7.62
N VAL A 219 13.66 -20.29 8.41
CA VAL A 219 13.77 -20.09 9.85
C VAL A 219 15.03 -19.29 10.14
N GLU A 220 14.90 -18.25 10.96
CA GLU A 220 16.00 -17.44 11.45
C GLU A 220 16.09 -17.55 12.97
N ILE A 221 17.28 -17.91 13.47
CA ILE A 221 17.55 -17.96 14.91
C ILE A 221 17.98 -16.56 15.34
N LEU A 222 17.13 -15.91 16.14
CA LEU A 222 17.32 -14.53 16.55
C LEU A 222 18.09 -14.43 17.87
N ALA A 223 17.86 -15.37 18.78
CA ALA A 223 18.59 -15.44 20.04
C ALA A 223 18.86 -16.88 20.47
N LEU A 224 20.07 -17.10 20.98
CA LEU A 224 20.51 -18.37 21.58
C LEU A 224 20.63 -18.22 23.09
N SER A 225 20.55 -19.34 23.80
CA SER A 225 20.90 -19.39 25.21
C SER A 225 22.40 -19.15 25.38
N ALA A 226 22.79 -18.17 26.22
CA ALA A 226 24.19 -17.94 26.55
C ALA A 226 24.83 -19.13 27.32
N ALA A 227 24.01 -20.07 27.81
CA ALA A 227 24.47 -21.27 28.52
C ALA A 227 24.67 -22.48 27.60
N ASP A 228 23.92 -22.60 26.51
CA ASP A 228 24.00 -23.69 25.53
C ASP A 228 23.59 -23.20 24.13
N PRO A 229 24.51 -23.11 23.15
CA PRO A 229 24.21 -22.62 21.81
C PRO A 229 23.32 -23.55 21.00
N ASN A 230 22.99 -24.76 21.49
CA ASN A 230 22.00 -25.62 20.84
C ASN A 230 20.56 -25.23 21.19
N GLU A 231 20.33 -24.22 22.03
CA GLU A 231 18.99 -23.79 22.44
C GLU A 231 18.64 -22.45 21.78
N ALA A 232 17.74 -22.50 20.80
CA ALA A 232 17.14 -21.32 20.17
C ALA A 232 15.99 -20.81 21.03
N VAL A 233 16.24 -19.69 21.71
CA VAL A 233 15.28 -19.05 22.61
C VAL A 233 14.29 -18.19 21.84
N ILE A 234 14.76 -17.50 20.80
CA ILE A 234 13.91 -16.69 19.93
C ILE A 234 14.17 -17.12 18.49
N VAL A 235 13.08 -17.47 17.80
CA VAL A 235 13.11 -17.91 16.41
C VAL A 235 12.01 -17.20 15.63
N ALA A 236 12.35 -16.72 14.45
CA ALA A 236 11.41 -16.18 13.47
C ALA A 236 11.33 -17.13 12.26
N SER A 237 10.18 -17.15 11.59
CA SER A 237 10.01 -17.89 10.34
C SER A 237 9.10 -17.16 9.36
N ASP A 238 9.55 -17.03 8.11
CA ASP A 238 8.77 -16.54 6.96
C ASP A 238 8.71 -17.65 5.89
N PRO A 239 7.70 -18.54 5.97
CA PRO A 239 7.62 -19.71 5.10
C PRO A 239 7.32 -19.32 3.64
N ASN A 240 8.02 -19.97 2.70
CA ASN A 240 7.84 -19.75 1.26
C ASN A 240 6.89 -20.75 0.58
N ASP A 241 6.15 -21.55 1.36
CA ASP A 241 5.33 -22.64 0.85
C ASP A 241 3.85 -22.54 1.25
N LYS A 242 3.54 -22.23 2.51
CA LYS A 242 2.18 -21.97 3.02
C LYS A 242 2.19 -21.21 4.35
N GLY A 243 1.11 -20.47 4.58
CA GLY A 243 0.83 -19.75 5.82
C GLY A 243 1.61 -18.44 5.99
N GLY A 244 1.30 -17.73 7.07
CA GLY A 244 1.93 -16.48 7.45
C GLY A 244 3.23 -16.64 8.24
N LYS A 245 3.77 -15.51 8.67
CA LYS A 245 4.99 -15.43 9.48
C LYS A 245 4.77 -15.92 10.90
N VAL A 246 5.84 -16.37 11.56
CA VAL A 246 5.79 -16.89 12.94
C VAL A 246 6.97 -16.34 13.74
N VAL A 247 6.72 -15.91 14.97
CA VAL A 247 7.76 -15.68 15.96
C VAL A 247 7.45 -16.52 17.20
N HIS A 248 8.44 -17.25 17.66
CA HIS A 248 8.39 -17.93 18.96
C HIS A 248 9.40 -17.29 19.91
N ILE A 249 8.90 -16.84 21.07
CA ILE A 249 9.69 -16.32 22.18
C ILE A 249 9.60 -17.33 23.32
N GLY A 250 10.67 -18.09 23.56
CA GLY A 250 10.71 -19.06 24.66
C GLY A 250 10.60 -18.41 26.04
N ILE A 251 10.95 -17.14 26.17
CA ILE A 251 10.95 -16.42 27.46
C ILE A 251 9.53 -16.45 28.08
N PRO A 252 9.37 -16.92 29.33
CA PRO A 252 8.06 -17.04 29.96
C PRO A 252 7.48 -15.67 30.30
N ILE A 253 6.15 -15.57 30.27
CA ILE A 253 5.43 -14.31 30.52
C ILE A 253 5.31 -13.96 32.01
N ASP A 254 5.60 -14.90 32.91
CA ASP A 254 5.57 -14.69 34.35
C ASP A 254 6.75 -15.41 35.04
N PRO A 255 7.61 -14.66 35.75
CA PRO A 255 7.70 -13.19 35.81
C PRO A 255 8.14 -12.52 34.49
N TRP A 256 7.50 -11.40 34.17
CA TRP A 256 7.82 -10.54 33.00
C TRP A 256 9.09 -9.72 33.21
N SER A 257 9.85 -9.50 32.13
CA SER A 257 10.98 -8.55 32.07
C SER A 257 10.67 -7.40 31.12
N ASN A 258 10.98 -6.17 31.50
CA ASN A 258 10.81 -5.03 30.59
C ASN A 258 11.79 -5.08 29.40
N ASP A 259 12.87 -5.85 29.50
CA ASP A 259 13.88 -6.01 28.45
C ASP A 259 13.28 -6.62 27.17
N ILE A 260 12.13 -7.29 27.23
CA ILE A 260 11.47 -7.92 26.08
C ILE A 260 10.33 -7.07 25.49
N ASN A 261 10.05 -5.88 26.01
CA ASN A 261 8.94 -5.05 25.52
C ASN A 261 9.09 -4.71 24.03
N ASN A 262 10.26 -4.19 23.62
CA ASN A 262 10.51 -3.83 22.23
C ASN A 262 10.54 -5.05 21.32
N LEU A 263 11.14 -6.16 21.75
CA LEU A 263 11.09 -7.43 21.03
C LEU A 263 9.65 -7.85 20.68
N VAL A 264 8.70 -7.66 21.60
CA VAL A 264 7.29 -7.99 21.36
C VAL A 264 6.60 -7.01 20.40
N ILE A 265 6.92 -5.72 20.49
CA ILE A 265 6.42 -4.68 19.59
C ILE A 265 6.93 -4.91 18.16
N ASP A 266 8.23 -5.12 18.02
CA ASP A 266 8.94 -5.37 16.77
C ASP A 266 8.51 -6.72 16.15
N ALA A 267 8.27 -7.75 16.97
CA ALA A 267 7.71 -9.02 16.51
C ALA A 267 6.32 -8.85 15.89
N VAL A 268 5.42 -8.10 16.54
CA VAL A 268 4.05 -7.90 16.04
C VAL A 268 4.05 -7.11 14.73
N ASP A 269 4.89 -6.08 14.60
CA ASP A 269 5.01 -5.32 13.34
C ASP A 269 5.50 -6.21 12.18
N TRP A 270 6.56 -6.97 12.41
CA TRP A 270 7.11 -7.86 11.38
C TRP A 270 6.15 -8.99 11.00
N LEU A 271 5.39 -9.51 11.98
CA LEU A 271 4.42 -10.60 11.79
C LEU A 271 3.20 -10.19 10.99
N ALA A 272 2.74 -8.96 11.15
CA ALA A 272 1.51 -8.51 10.52
C ALA A 272 1.69 -8.44 8.99
N PRO A 273 0.85 -9.14 8.20
CA PRO A 273 1.04 -9.25 6.76
C PRO A 273 0.98 -7.89 6.05
N ARG A 274 1.70 -7.82 4.92
CA ARG A 274 1.63 -6.74 3.92
C ARG A 274 1.10 -7.33 2.62
N PRO A 275 -0.21 -7.59 2.51
CA PRO A 275 -0.73 -8.25 1.34
C PRO A 275 -0.85 -7.28 0.16
N LYS A 276 -0.67 -7.80 -1.06
CA LYS A 276 -1.09 -7.13 -2.28
C LYS A 276 -2.60 -6.88 -2.27
N ALA A 277 -3.37 -7.85 -1.79
CA ALA A 277 -4.83 -7.79 -1.73
C ALA A 277 -5.41 -8.86 -0.80
N ARG A 278 -6.64 -8.65 -0.37
CA ARG A 278 -7.43 -9.50 0.52
C ARG A 278 -8.46 -10.29 -0.27
N ILE A 279 -8.46 -11.61 -0.10
CA ILE A 279 -9.35 -12.54 -0.80
C ILE A 279 -10.22 -13.27 0.22
N ALA A 280 -11.51 -13.41 -0.05
CA ALA A 280 -12.37 -14.31 0.70
C ALA A 280 -12.93 -15.43 -0.17
N PHE A 281 -13.13 -16.61 0.41
CA PHE A 281 -13.80 -17.74 -0.23
C PHE A 281 -15.16 -17.96 0.43
N ASP A 282 -16.22 -17.99 -0.37
CA ASP A 282 -17.57 -18.16 0.16
C ASP A 282 -17.79 -19.57 0.74
N PHE A 283 -17.92 -19.62 2.06
CA PHE A 283 -18.31 -20.82 2.82
C PHE A 283 -19.77 -20.78 3.25
N SER A 284 -20.41 -19.61 3.15
CA SER A 284 -21.74 -19.34 3.66
C SER A 284 -22.86 -19.97 2.81
N HIS A 285 -22.58 -20.24 1.53
CA HIS A 285 -23.52 -20.90 0.60
C HIS A 285 -23.24 -22.39 0.36
N GLN A 286 -22.51 -23.03 1.27
CA GLN A 286 -22.17 -24.46 1.24
C GLN A 286 -21.49 -24.86 -0.08
N PRO A 287 -20.22 -24.47 -0.28
CA PRO A 287 -19.48 -24.85 -1.48
C PRO A 287 -19.37 -26.37 -1.60
N ARG A 288 -19.28 -26.87 -2.83
CA ARG A 288 -19.17 -28.32 -3.07
C ARG A 288 -17.89 -28.94 -2.54
N LEU A 289 -16.77 -28.28 -2.83
CA LEU A 289 -15.44 -28.73 -2.44
C LEU A 289 -14.97 -27.92 -1.25
N HIS A 290 -14.29 -28.58 -0.33
CA HIS A 290 -13.65 -27.92 0.79
C HIS A 290 -12.38 -27.17 0.36
N VAL A 291 -11.93 -26.25 1.20
CA VAL A 291 -10.58 -25.69 1.11
C VAL A 291 -9.64 -26.65 1.84
N ASP A 292 -9.94 -27.00 3.09
CA ASP A 292 -9.14 -27.90 3.92
C ASP A 292 -9.88 -29.18 4.28
N SER A 293 -9.12 -30.23 4.58
CA SER A 293 -9.66 -31.56 4.86
C SER A 293 -10.55 -31.66 6.09
N TRP A 294 -10.51 -30.65 6.97
CA TRP A 294 -11.32 -30.55 8.19
C TRP A 294 -12.55 -29.64 8.06
N ASP A 295 -12.81 -29.07 6.87
CA ASP A 295 -13.97 -28.22 6.67
C ASP A 295 -15.28 -28.98 6.79
N GLU A 296 -16.21 -28.44 7.58
CA GLU A 296 -17.49 -29.10 7.87
C GLU A 296 -18.67 -28.62 6.99
N PHE A 297 -18.55 -27.46 6.34
CA PHE A 297 -19.63 -26.86 5.54
C PHE A 297 -19.68 -27.34 4.08
N ALA A 298 -18.60 -27.95 3.58
CA ALA A 298 -18.56 -28.45 2.21
C ALA A 298 -19.40 -29.72 2.06
N THR A 299 -20.14 -29.84 0.95
CA THR A 299 -21.10 -30.95 0.79
C THR A 299 -20.51 -32.22 0.18
N THR A 300 -19.32 -32.13 -0.44
CA THR A 300 -18.59 -33.27 -0.98
C THR A 300 -17.20 -33.33 -0.39
N TRP A 301 -16.94 -34.38 0.41
CA TRP A 301 -15.61 -34.61 0.94
C TRP A 301 -14.71 -35.32 -0.08
N SER A 302 -13.58 -34.70 -0.41
CA SER A 302 -12.50 -35.34 -1.16
C SER A 302 -11.11 -35.04 -0.57
N PRO A 303 -10.38 -36.02 -0.04
CA PRO A 303 -9.11 -35.78 0.63
C PRO A 303 -8.03 -35.27 -0.34
N THR A 304 -8.23 -35.44 -1.65
CA THR A 304 -7.25 -35.11 -2.69
C THR A 304 -7.71 -34.04 -3.66
N ASN A 305 -8.97 -33.64 -3.63
CA ASN A 305 -9.56 -32.64 -4.54
C ASN A 305 -10.21 -31.54 -3.69
N ASN A 306 -9.44 -30.49 -3.41
CA ASN A 306 -9.81 -29.35 -2.57
C ASN A 306 -9.04 -28.09 -2.97
N TYR A 307 -9.34 -26.96 -2.34
CA TYR A 307 -8.71 -25.68 -2.63
C TYR A 307 -7.55 -25.28 -1.69
N GLY A 308 -7.07 -26.18 -0.83
CA GLY A 308 -6.00 -25.87 0.12
C GLY A 308 -4.70 -25.47 -0.58
N GLU A 309 -4.35 -26.14 -1.68
CA GLU A 309 -3.22 -25.75 -2.53
C GLU A 309 -3.45 -24.42 -3.26
N TYR A 310 -4.71 -24.07 -3.55
CA TYR A 310 -5.02 -22.77 -4.16
C TYR A 310 -4.82 -21.64 -3.16
N ARG A 311 -5.34 -21.78 -1.94
CA ARG A 311 -5.05 -20.85 -0.86
C ARG A 311 -3.54 -20.71 -0.65
N ASN A 312 -2.81 -21.82 -0.49
CA ASN A 312 -1.36 -21.77 -0.26
C ASN A 312 -0.65 -21.04 -1.40
N LEU A 313 -1.08 -21.28 -2.64
CA LEU A 313 -0.56 -20.57 -3.81
C LEU A 313 -0.77 -19.06 -3.71
N LEU A 314 -1.99 -18.62 -3.38
CA LEU A 314 -2.33 -17.19 -3.23
C LEU A 314 -1.54 -16.56 -2.08
N VAL A 315 -1.51 -17.19 -0.90
CA VAL A 315 -0.75 -16.67 0.25
C VAL A 315 0.74 -16.55 -0.05
N ASN A 316 1.30 -17.51 -0.79
CA ASN A 316 2.68 -17.42 -1.25
C ASN A 316 2.93 -16.34 -2.31
N HIS A 317 1.88 -15.78 -2.92
CA HIS A 317 1.94 -14.62 -3.83
C HIS A 317 1.44 -13.34 -3.15
N SER A 318 1.62 -13.24 -1.83
CA SER A 318 1.34 -12.05 -1.02
C SER A 318 -0.14 -11.67 -0.96
N TYR A 319 -1.06 -12.62 -1.08
CA TYR A 319 -2.48 -12.39 -0.81
C TYR A 319 -2.85 -12.85 0.61
N THR A 320 -3.85 -12.25 1.25
CA THR A 320 -4.52 -12.91 2.38
C THR A 320 -5.72 -13.71 1.90
N PHE A 321 -6.12 -14.71 2.67
CA PHE A 321 -7.24 -15.59 2.35
C PHE A 321 -8.09 -15.89 3.58
N ASP A 322 -9.35 -15.45 3.55
CA ASP A 322 -10.36 -15.80 4.55
C ASP A 322 -11.38 -16.79 4.01
N LYS A 323 -11.98 -17.56 4.92
CA LYS A 323 -13.22 -18.31 4.65
C LYS A 323 -14.39 -17.50 5.17
N PHE A 324 -15.33 -17.23 4.28
CA PHE A 324 -16.49 -16.42 4.59
C PHE A 324 -17.60 -17.31 5.16
N PHE A 325 -17.54 -17.54 6.48
CA PHE A 325 -18.52 -18.37 7.19
C PHE A 325 -19.90 -17.69 7.30
N PRO A 326 -20.98 -18.48 7.47
CA PRO A 326 -22.30 -17.93 7.75
C PRO A 326 -22.29 -17.01 8.96
N SER A 327 -22.94 -15.85 8.85
CA SER A 327 -23.10 -14.90 9.96
C SER A 327 -24.56 -14.63 10.28
N SER A 328 -24.87 -14.47 11.56
CA SER A 328 -26.20 -14.02 12.01
C SER A 328 -26.54 -12.60 11.56
N GLU A 329 -25.55 -11.80 11.20
CA GLU A 329 -25.69 -10.41 10.73
C GLU A 329 -25.98 -10.34 9.21
N GLY A 330 -25.80 -11.47 8.50
CA GLY A 330 -25.94 -11.59 7.06
C GLY A 330 -24.63 -12.08 6.41
N ASN A 331 -24.74 -12.85 5.32
CA ASN A 331 -23.54 -13.39 4.67
C ASN A 331 -22.83 -12.31 3.84
N PHE A 332 -23.50 -11.75 2.83
CA PHE A 332 -22.98 -10.65 2.01
C PHE A 332 -23.63 -9.32 2.37
N THR A 333 -23.03 -8.61 3.32
CA THR A 333 -23.36 -7.22 3.66
C THR A 333 -22.28 -6.29 3.11
N THR A 334 -22.58 -5.00 2.93
CA THR A 334 -21.60 -3.99 2.47
C THR A 334 -20.36 -3.97 3.38
N GLU A 335 -20.56 -3.87 4.69
CA GLU A 335 -19.50 -3.82 5.71
C GLU A 335 -18.56 -5.03 5.67
N ARG A 336 -19.07 -6.23 5.33
CA ARG A 336 -18.20 -7.41 5.22
C ARG A 336 -17.50 -7.48 3.87
N LEU A 337 -18.13 -7.01 2.79
CA LEU A 337 -17.56 -7.06 1.43
C LEU A 337 -16.48 -5.99 1.22
N GLU A 338 -16.63 -4.80 1.80
CA GLU A 338 -15.66 -3.69 1.64
C GLU A 338 -14.26 -4.01 2.20
N GLN A 339 -14.15 -5.05 3.02
CA GLN A 339 -12.88 -5.50 3.61
C GLN A 339 -12.04 -6.38 2.66
N TYR A 340 -12.59 -6.74 1.49
CA TYR A 340 -11.97 -7.63 0.52
C TYR A 340 -11.92 -7.00 -0.86
N ASP A 341 -10.90 -7.36 -1.64
CA ASP A 341 -10.76 -6.96 -3.03
C ASP A 341 -11.41 -7.98 -3.98
N MET A 342 -11.46 -9.25 -3.53
CA MET A 342 -11.95 -10.36 -4.35
C MET A 342 -12.68 -11.42 -3.52
N ILE A 343 -13.82 -11.87 -4.03
CA ILE A 343 -14.56 -13.02 -3.50
C ILE A 343 -14.51 -14.19 -4.48
N ILE A 344 -14.19 -15.38 -3.96
CA ILE A 344 -14.25 -16.65 -4.68
C ILE A 344 -15.58 -17.35 -4.38
N LEU A 345 -16.36 -17.57 -5.43
CA LEU A 345 -17.66 -18.22 -5.41
C LEU A 345 -17.57 -19.56 -6.14
N SER A 346 -17.40 -20.63 -5.37
CA SER A 346 -17.41 -22.00 -5.89
C SER A 346 -18.83 -22.57 -5.84
N TRP A 347 -19.23 -23.33 -6.86
CA TRP A 347 -20.53 -23.99 -7.00
C TRP A 347 -21.35 -24.09 -5.69
N PRO A 348 -22.45 -23.30 -5.57
CA PRO A 348 -23.20 -23.21 -4.32
C PRO A 348 -24.33 -24.23 -4.24
N ASP A 349 -24.48 -24.87 -3.07
CA ASP A 349 -25.62 -25.74 -2.79
C ASP A 349 -26.80 -24.99 -2.14
N LEU A 350 -26.59 -23.80 -1.58
CA LEU A 350 -27.62 -22.89 -1.09
C LEU A 350 -27.87 -21.72 -2.04
N ASN A 351 -29.09 -21.17 -2.02
CA ASN A 351 -29.44 -20.01 -2.83
C ASN A 351 -28.87 -18.72 -2.22
N TYR A 352 -28.42 -17.81 -3.07
CA TYR A 352 -28.26 -16.40 -2.70
C TYR A 352 -29.63 -15.74 -2.60
N THR A 353 -29.81 -14.86 -1.63
CA THR A 353 -30.98 -14.00 -1.51
C THR A 353 -30.88 -12.82 -2.47
N THR A 354 -32.02 -12.21 -2.79
CA THR A 354 -32.05 -11.00 -3.64
C THR A 354 -31.25 -9.83 -3.04
N THR A 355 -31.21 -9.73 -1.70
CA THR A 355 -30.41 -8.73 -1.00
C THR A 355 -28.92 -8.99 -1.16
N GLU A 356 -28.47 -10.24 -0.98
CA GLU A 356 -27.06 -10.61 -1.17
C GLU A 356 -26.62 -10.33 -2.60
N MET A 357 -27.39 -10.75 -3.62
CA MET A 357 -27.05 -10.48 -5.02
C MET A 357 -26.98 -8.99 -5.34
N SER A 358 -27.94 -8.18 -4.85
CA SER A 358 -27.89 -6.72 -5.03
C SER A 358 -26.67 -6.09 -4.34
N THR A 359 -26.28 -6.61 -3.17
CA THR A 359 -25.14 -6.08 -2.41
C THR A 359 -23.83 -6.43 -3.13
N ILE A 360 -23.69 -7.67 -3.60
CA ILE A 360 -22.56 -8.11 -4.41
C ILE A 360 -22.44 -7.27 -5.68
N ASN A 361 -23.55 -7.05 -6.42
CA ASN A 361 -23.51 -6.29 -7.67
C ASN A 361 -23.14 -4.82 -7.46
N ASN A 362 -23.59 -4.19 -6.37
CA ASN A 362 -23.16 -2.84 -6.02
C ASN A 362 -21.67 -2.82 -5.66
N TRP A 363 -21.22 -3.74 -4.80
CA TRP A 363 -19.81 -3.85 -4.42
C TRP A 363 -18.89 -4.08 -5.62
N VAL A 364 -19.29 -4.92 -6.59
CA VAL A 364 -18.55 -5.08 -7.85
C VAL A 364 -18.56 -3.80 -8.68
N ALA A 365 -19.72 -3.13 -8.81
CA ALA A 365 -19.77 -1.86 -9.53
C ALA A 365 -18.83 -0.79 -8.93
N ASP A 366 -18.61 -0.84 -7.61
CA ASP A 366 -17.77 0.08 -6.84
C ASP A 366 -16.28 -0.36 -6.75
N GLY A 367 -15.88 -1.42 -7.46
CA GLY A 367 -14.46 -1.82 -7.59
C GLY A 367 -14.13 -3.22 -7.09
N GLY A 368 -15.05 -3.88 -6.38
CA GLY A 368 -14.89 -5.27 -5.94
C GLY A 368 -14.88 -6.28 -7.08
N SER A 369 -14.34 -7.48 -6.84
CA SER A 369 -14.19 -8.49 -7.88
C SER A 369 -14.69 -9.88 -7.52
N MET A 370 -15.22 -10.59 -8.52
CA MET A 370 -15.71 -11.96 -8.36
C MET A 370 -14.94 -12.97 -9.21
N LEU A 371 -14.60 -14.09 -8.58
CA LEU A 371 -14.18 -15.32 -9.26
C LEU A 371 -15.27 -16.38 -9.07
N VAL A 372 -15.95 -16.74 -10.14
CA VAL A 372 -17.09 -17.68 -10.11
C VAL A 372 -16.72 -18.99 -10.78
N MET A 373 -16.87 -20.10 -10.07
CA MET A 373 -16.58 -21.44 -10.58
C MET A 373 -17.86 -22.27 -10.72
N GLY A 374 -18.28 -22.45 -11.96
CA GLY A 374 -19.37 -23.35 -12.32
C GLY A 374 -18.89 -24.75 -12.69
N ASP A 375 -19.82 -25.64 -13.04
CA ASP A 375 -19.55 -27.04 -13.42
C ASP A 375 -20.73 -27.57 -14.26
N ARG A 376 -20.73 -28.87 -14.56
CA ARG A 376 -21.82 -29.59 -15.21
C ARG A 376 -23.10 -29.62 -14.36
N SER A 377 -24.25 -29.66 -15.03
CA SER A 377 -25.55 -29.79 -14.37
C SER A 377 -25.79 -31.21 -13.83
N GLY A 378 -26.72 -31.35 -12.88
CA GLY A 378 -27.21 -32.66 -12.42
C GLY A 378 -26.48 -33.26 -11.21
N PHE A 379 -25.63 -32.49 -10.54
CA PHE A 379 -25.16 -32.82 -9.19
C PHE A 379 -26.31 -32.81 -8.17
N LEU A 380 -26.14 -33.49 -7.03
CA LEU A 380 -27.07 -33.45 -5.88
C LEU A 380 -26.35 -32.87 -4.66
N PRO A 381 -26.89 -31.82 -3.99
CA PRO A 381 -28.06 -31.02 -4.38
C PRO A 381 -27.97 -30.43 -5.80
N SER A 382 -29.08 -30.45 -6.53
CA SER A 382 -29.14 -29.85 -7.87
C SER A 382 -29.39 -28.34 -7.75
N GLY A 383 -29.09 -27.59 -8.81
CA GLY A 383 -29.41 -26.17 -8.86
C GLY A 383 -28.21 -25.21 -8.94
N GLY A 384 -26.97 -25.69 -8.78
CA GLY A 384 -25.82 -24.79 -8.66
C GLY A 384 -25.55 -23.96 -9.92
N ASN A 385 -25.75 -24.54 -11.10
CA ASN A 385 -25.67 -23.80 -12.36
C ASN A 385 -26.79 -22.75 -12.50
N GLU A 386 -28.01 -23.05 -12.05
CA GLU A 386 -29.10 -22.07 -12.03
C GLU A 386 -28.81 -20.93 -11.05
N ARG A 387 -28.28 -21.23 -9.85
CA ARG A 387 -27.91 -20.21 -8.84
C ARG A 387 -26.77 -19.32 -9.30
N ILE A 388 -25.76 -19.88 -9.95
CA ILE A 388 -24.68 -19.10 -10.57
C ILE A 388 -25.23 -18.19 -11.66
N ASN A 389 -26.14 -18.67 -12.50
CA ASN A 389 -26.76 -17.83 -13.53
C ASN A 389 -27.69 -16.75 -12.94
N GLU A 390 -28.34 -17.02 -11.81
CA GLU A 390 -29.13 -16.01 -11.09
C GLU A 390 -28.23 -14.91 -10.51
N LEU A 391 -27.11 -15.30 -9.89
CA LEU A 391 -26.08 -14.36 -9.41
C LEU A 391 -25.50 -13.53 -10.57
N LEU A 392 -25.29 -14.15 -11.73
CA LEU A 392 -24.67 -13.52 -12.89
C LEU A 392 -25.67 -12.79 -13.81
N ALA A 393 -26.92 -12.59 -13.40
CA ALA A 393 -27.98 -12.07 -14.27
C ALA A 393 -27.72 -10.66 -14.84
N ASP A 394 -26.93 -9.83 -14.14
CA ASP A 394 -26.55 -8.48 -14.57
C ASP A 394 -25.26 -8.44 -15.42
N TYR A 395 -24.63 -9.61 -15.64
CA TYR A 395 -23.40 -9.75 -16.40
C TYR A 395 -23.67 -10.44 -17.74
N ASP A 396 -22.84 -10.14 -18.73
CA ASP A 396 -22.98 -10.59 -20.12
C ASP A 396 -22.49 -12.04 -20.33
N MET A 397 -22.60 -12.89 -19.30
CA MET A 397 -22.16 -14.29 -19.33
C MET A 397 -23.01 -15.22 -18.48
N GLU A 398 -23.17 -16.46 -18.93
CA GLU A 398 -23.88 -17.52 -18.18
C GLU A 398 -23.20 -18.88 -18.37
N ILE A 399 -23.34 -19.77 -17.38
CA ILE A 399 -22.98 -21.18 -17.55
C ILE A 399 -24.11 -21.91 -18.29
N GLY A 400 -23.74 -22.64 -19.35
CA GLY A 400 -24.69 -23.45 -20.11
C GLY A 400 -25.20 -24.66 -19.31
N SER A 401 -25.99 -25.50 -19.98
CA SER A 401 -26.62 -26.70 -19.39
C SER A 401 -26.19 -28.03 -20.05
N TYR A 402 -25.27 -27.97 -21.02
CA TYR A 402 -24.81 -29.15 -21.74
C TYR A 402 -23.56 -29.76 -21.10
N ASN A 403 -23.76 -30.90 -20.43
CA ASN A 403 -22.70 -31.63 -19.77
C ASN A 403 -21.70 -32.22 -20.78
N VAL A 404 -20.45 -31.82 -20.67
CA VAL A 404 -19.31 -32.40 -21.39
C VAL A 404 -18.53 -33.27 -20.40
N LEU A 405 -18.31 -34.54 -20.72
CA LEU A 405 -17.68 -35.51 -19.80
C LEU A 405 -16.32 -35.97 -20.34
N ASP A 406 -15.39 -35.03 -20.48
CA ASP A 406 -14.02 -35.28 -20.94
C ASP A 406 -12.98 -34.42 -20.21
N ASP A 407 -11.72 -34.81 -20.35
CA ASP A 407 -10.56 -34.02 -19.95
C ASP A 407 -9.91 -33.42 -21.19
N GLN A 408 -9.73 -32.11 -21.22
CA GLN A 408 -9.18 -31.39 -22.37
C GLN A 408 -8.20 -30.30 -21.95
N THR A 409 -7.51 -29.75 -22.94
CA THR A 409 -6.71 -28.52 -22.80
C THR A 409 -7.36 -27.41 -23.60
N ALA A 410 -7.75 -26.33 -22.94
CA ALA A 410 -8.19 -25.10 -23.58
C ALA A 410 -7.00 -24.17 -23.86
N ILE A 411 -7.12 -23.37 -24.91
CA ILE A 411 -6.12 -22.39 -25.32
C ILE A 411 -6.67 -20.97 -25.13
N ARG A 412 -5.78 -19.99 -24.99
CA ARG A 412 -6.18 -18.58 -24.94
C ARG A 412 -7.03 -18.21 -26.16
N ALA A 413 -8.14 -17.52 -25.91
CA ALA A 413 -8.98 -16.94 -26.96
C ALA A 413 -8.26 -15.78 -27.64
N THR A 414 -8.54 -15.55 -28.93
CA THR A 414 -8.06 -14.37 -29.67
C THR A 414 -9.21 -13.37 -29.89
N PRO A 415 -8.97 -12.06 -29.70
CA PRO A 415 -7.75 -11.43 -29.17
C PRO A 415 -7.47 -11.82 -27.70
N TYR A 416 -6.20 -11.79 -27.28
CA TYR A 416 -5.82 -12.18 -25.92
C TYR A 416 -6.35 -11.18 -24.89
N HIS A 417 -6.97 -11.73 -23.84
CA HIS A 417 -7.41 -10.96 -22.68
C HIS A 417 -6.26 -10.76 -21.69
N ILE A 418 -6.22 -9.60 -21.02
CA ILE A 418 -5.10 -9.24 -20.13
C ILE A 418 -4.98 -10.14 -18.89
N SER A 419 -6.09 -10.74 -18.46
CA SER A 419 -6.10 -11.71 -17.36
C SER A 419 -5.34 -13.02 -17.67
N ALA A 420 -4.96 -13.28 -18.93
CA ALA A 420 -4.27 -14.50 -19.35
C ALA A 420 -2.81 -14.25 -19.79
N LYS A 421 -2.09 -13.44 -19.01
CA LYS A 421 -0.76 -12.91 -19.35
C LYS A 421 0.36 -13.96 -19.37
N THR A 422 0.30 -14.97 -18.50
CA THR A 422 1.37 -15.97 -18.34
C THR A 422 1.03 -17.26 -19.08
N SER A 423 -0.15 -17.81 -18.84
CA SER A 423 -0.51 -19.16 -19.31
C SER A 423 -1.10 -19.19 -20.73
N GLY A 424 -0.48 -19.93 -21.65
CA GLY A 424 -1.02 -20.14 -23.01
C GLY A 424 -2.21 -21.10 -23.10
N SER A 425 -2.36 -21.97 -22.10
CA SER A 425 -3.35 -23.04 -22.09
C SER A 425 -3.61 -23.55 -20.69
N ILE A 426 -4.83 -24.03 -20.44
CA ILE A 426 -5.26 -24.58 -19.15
C ILE A 426 -5.94 -25.94 -19.36
N GLY A 427 -5.78 -26.83 -18.40
CA GLY A 427 -6.52 -28.09 -18.31
C GLY A 427 -7.93 -27.86 -17.77
N ILE A 428 -8.91 -28.54 -18.36
CA ILE A 428 -10.33 -28.47 -17.99
C ILE A 428 -10.94 -29.86 -17.99
N SER A 429 -12.03 -30.02 -17.24
CA SER A 429 -12.67 -31.30 -16.98
C SER A 429 -14.16 -31.18 -16.82
N TYR A 430 -14.87 -32.18 -17.35
CA TYR A 430 -16.23 -32.53 -16.93
C TYR A 430 -17.19 -31.35 -16.67
N ARG A 431 -17.35 -30.46 -17.65
CA ARG A 431 -17.85 -29.07 -17.52
C ARG A 431 -19.14 -28.79 -18.28
N ASN A 432 -19.68 -27.59 -18.11
CA ASN A 432 -20.59 -26.94 -19.07
C ASN A 432 -19.89 -25.78 -19.78
N TYR A 433 -20.15 -25.54 -21.07
CA TYR A 433 -19.58 -24.37 -21.75
C TYR A 433 -20.27 -23.07 -21.32
N ILE A 434 -19.55 -21.95 -21.45
CA ILE A 434 -20.05 -20.60 -21.15
C ILE A 434 -20.67 -19.98 -22.40
N ASN A 435 -21.82 -19.33 -22.24
CA ASN A 435 -22.41 -18.47 -23.26
C ASN A 435 -22.16 -17.00 -22.90
N LEU A 436 -21.87 -16.17 -23.90
CA LEU A 436 -21.89 -14.72 -23.75
C LEU A 436 -23.29 -14.24 -24.13
N THR A 437 -23.94 -13.50 -23.23
CA THR A 437 -25.32 -13.01 -23.36
C THR A 437 -25.38 -11.56 -23.88
N GLY A 438 -24.26 -10.83 -23.81
CA GLY A 438 -24.09 -9.51 -24.39
C GLY A 438 -22.69 -9.26 -24.96
N ASN A 439 -22.28 -7.99 -25.00
CA ASN A 439 -21.06 -7.56 -25.70
C ASN A 439 -19.90 -7.23 -24.77
N ASP A 440 -20.13 -7.02 -23.48
CA ASP A 440 -19.09 -6.53 -22.56
C ASP A 440 -18.24 -7.69 -22.05
N ALA A 441 -18.84 -8.85 -21.80
CA ALA A 441 -18.11 -10.07 -21.50
C ALA A 441 -17.28 -10.57 -22.70
N LYS A 442 -16.05 -11.00 -22.44
CA LYS A 442 -15.09 -11.51 -23.42
C LYS A 442 -14.67 -12.92 -23.07
N ALA A 443 -14.43 -13.74 -24.09
CA ALA A 443 -13.82 -15.04 -23.91
C ALA A 443 -12.33 -14.91 -23.54
N VAL A 444 -11.89 -15.63 -22.52
CA VAL A 444 -10.48 -15.70 -22.10
C VAL A 444 -9.82 -16.99 -22.59
N TYR A 445 -10.49 -18.13 -22.39
CA TYR A 445 -10.04 -19.44 -22.86
C TYR A 445 -11.15 -20.17 -23.63
N LYS A 446 -10.74 -20.92 -24.65
CA LYS A 446 -11.64 -21.72 -25.49
C LYS A 446 -11.11 -23.13 -25.71
N TYR A 447 -12.03 -24.09 -25.82
CA TYR A 447 -11.77 -25.41 -26.39
C TYR A 447 -12.55 -25.56 -27.69
N GLY A 448 -11.83 -25.62 -28.81
CA GLY A 448 -12.43 -25.44 -30.14
C GLY A 448 -13.10 -24.07 -30.23
N ASN A 449 -14.39 -24.05 -30.57
CA ASN A 449 -15.18 -22.82 -30.63
C ASN A 449 -15.90 -22.48 -29.33
N ASN A 450 -15.84 -23.35 -28.32
CA ASN A 450 -16.61 -23.19 -27.09
C ASN A 450 -15.79 -22.46 -26.02
N ILE A 451 -16.45 -21.59 -25.27
CA ILE A 451 -15.84 -20.78 -24.20
C ILE A 451 -15.83 -21.57 -22.91
N VAL A 452 -14.71 -21.53 -22.19
CA VAL A 452 -14.52 -22.23 -20.90
C VAL A 452 -14.11 -21.28 -19.78
N VAL A 453 -13.62 -20.09 -20.13
CA VAL A 453 -13.44 -18.98 -19.20
C VAL A 453 -13.87 -17.69 -19.88
N ALA A 454 -14.67 -16.88 -19.20
CA ALA A 454 -15.11 -15.55 -19.65
C ALA A 454 -14.75 -14.50 -18.59
N ALA A 455 -14.52 -13.28 -19.05
CA ALA A 455 -14.19 -12.12 -18.23
C ALA A 455 -15.08 -10.93 -18.59
N GLN A 456 -15.42 -10.10 -17.62
CA GLN A 456 -16.08 -8.82 -17.83
C GLN A 456 -15.57 -7.79 -16.82
N GLU A 457 -15.36 -6.57 -17.28
CA GLU A 457 -15.27 -5.39 -16.42
C GLU A 457 -16.69 -4.83 -16.25
N TYR A 458 -17.09 -4.50 -15.02
CA TYR A 458 -18.44 -4.08 -14.68
C TYR A 458 -18.38 -2.98 -13.62
N GLY A 459 -18.82 -1.77 -13.98
CA GLY A 459 -18.48 -0.58 -13.20
C GLY A 459 -16.95 -0.46 -13.11
N GLU A 460 -16.44 -0.25 -11.90
CA GLU A 460 -15.00 -0.25 -11.62
C GLU A 460 -14.45 -1.66 -11.30
N GLY A 461 -15.32 -2.66 -11.10
CA GLY A 461 -14.94 -4.02 -10.71
C GLY A 461 -14.80 -5.01 -11.86
N ARG A 462 -14.50 -6.28 -11.51
CA ARG A 462 -14.21 -7.34 -12.48
C ARG A 462 -14.83 -8.68 -12.11
N VAL A 463 -15.23 -9.44 -13.12
CA VAL A 463 -15.82 -10.78 -12.96
C VAL A 463 -15.15 -11.78 -13.89
N LEU A 464 -14.74 -12.93 -13.34
CA LEU A 464 -14.37 -14.12 -14.10
C LEU A 464 -15.34 -15.27 -13.85
N LEU A 465 -15.87 -15.85 -14.92
CA LEU A 465 -16.62 -17.11 -14.87
C LEU A 465 -15.79 -18.25 -15.45
N PHE A 466 -15.70 -19.33 -14.69
CA PHE A 466 -15.03 -20.57 -15.05
C PHE A 466 -16.06 -21.69 -15.25
N SER A 467 -15.90 -22.47 -16.32
CA SER A 467 -16.81 -23.57 -16.66
C SER A 467 -16.72 -24.80 -15.76
N ASP A 468 -15.65 -24.90 -14.99
CA ASP A 468 -15.21 -26.11 -14.28
C ASP A 468 -14.74 -25.75 -12.87
N ILE A 469 -15.36 -26.39 -11.87
CA ILE A 469 -15.08 -26.20 -10.44
C ILE A 469 -13.69 -26.71 -10.06
N ASN A 470 -13.18 -27.70 -10.79
CA ASN A 470 -11.91 -28.34 -10.52
C ASN A 470 -10.72 -27.53 -11.03
N ILE A 471 -10.93 -26.42 -11.74
CA ILE A 471 -9.86 -25.73 -12.46
C ILE A 471 -8.68 -25.29 -11.57
N PHE A 472 -8.94 -25.00 -10.29
CA PHE A 472 -7.94 -24.66 -9.27
C PHE A 472 -7.92 -25.63 -8.09
N ASP A 473 -8.44 -26.85 -8.26
CA ASP A 473 -8.27 -27.86 -7.22
C ASP A 473 -6.80 -28.32 -7.09
N SER A 474 -6.50 -28.99 -5.99
CA SER A 474 -5.19 -29.56 -5.66
C SER A 474 -4.67 -30.58 -6.68
N LEU A 475 -5.51 -31.15 -7.55
CA LEU A 475 -5.08 -32.04 -8.63
C LEU A 475 -4.69 -31.24 -9.88
N ARG A 476 -5.45 -30.21 -10.24
CA ARG A 476 -5.28 -29.40 -11.46
C ARG A 476 -4.20 -28.34 -11.31
N LEU A 477 -3.99 -27.80 -10.12
CA LEU A 477 -2.88 -26.89 -9.84
C LEU A 477 -1.49 -27.54 -10.00
N LYS A 478 -1.41 -28.87 -10.05
CA LYS A 478 -0.16 -29.57 -10.41
C LYS A 478 0.24 -29.36 -11.87
N THR A 479 -0.69 -28.92 -12.72
CA THR A 479 -0.39 -28.54 -14.10
C THR A 479 0.08 -27.09 -14.15
N SER A 480 1.21 -26.86 -14.82
CA SER A 480 1.81 -25.51 -14.88
C SER A 480 0.84 -24.47 -15.43
N GLY A 481 0.02 -24.84 -16.43
CA GLY A 481 -0.94 -23.93 -17.05
C GLY A 481 -2.00 -23.38 -16.09
N ASN A 482 -2.63 -24.23 -15.28
CA ASN A 482 -3.66 -23.81 -14.32
C ASN A 482 -3.03 -23.04 -13.15
N LYS A 483 -1.86 -23.48 -12.66
CA LYS A 483 -1.13 -22.76 -11.60
C LYS A 483 -0.83 -21.32 -11.99
N TYR A 484 -0.28 -21.09 -13.19
CA TYR A 484 0.01 -19.74 -13.64
C TYR A 484 -1.25 -18.90 -13.85
N TYR A 485 -2.31 -19.49 -14.42
CA TYR A 485 -3.56 -18.75 -14.62
C TYR A 485 -4.28 -18.43 -13.31
N ALA A 486 -4.16 -19.26 -12.27
CA ALA A 486 -4.71 -18.99 -10.95
C ALA A 486 -4.18 -17.68 -10.36
N VAL A 487 -2.87 -17.42 -10.54
CA VAL A 487 -2.21 -16.18 -10.12
C VAL A 487 -2.57 -15.03 -11.06
N ASP A 488 -2.57 -15.24 -12.38
CA ASP A 488 -2.94 -14.18 -13.34
C ASP A 488 -4.38 -13.69 -13.11
N ALA A 489 -5.30 -14.61 -12.76
CA ALA A 489 -6.68 -14.31 -12.43
C ALA A 489 -6.79 -13.45 -11.16
N ALA A 490 -6.09 -13.83 -10.09
CA ALA A 490 -6.04 -13.05 -8.86
C ALA A 490 -5.45 -11.66 -9.10
N ASP A 491 -4.34 -11.56 -9.84
CA ASP A 491 -3.72 -10.27 -10.16
C ASP A 491 -4.68 -9.34 -10.92
N TRP A 492 -5.41 -9.86 -11.91
CA TRP A 492 -6.36 -9.03 -12.67
C TRP A 492 -7.58 -8.63 -11.85
N LEU A 493 -8.15 -9.55 -11.06
CA LEU A 493 -9.30 -9.26 -10.21
C LEU A 493 -8.98 -8.29 -9.06
N THR A 494 -7.76 -8.32 -8.53
CA THR A 494 -7.34 -7.49 -7.38
C THR A 494 -6.56 -6.22 -7.77
N SER A 495 -6.73 -5.74 -8.99
CA SER A 495 -6.05 -4.52 -9.49
C SER A 495 -7.02 -3.63 -10.25
N THR A 496 -8.26 -3.54 -9.78
CA THR A 496 -9.34 -2.75 -10.36
C THR A 496 -9.09 -1.25 -10.20
N ASP A 497 -8.60 -0.85 -9.03
CA ASP A 497 -8.29 0.53 -8.64
C ASP A 497 -6.79 0.89 -8.77
N ALA A 498 -5.94 -0.09 -9.12
CA ALA A 498 -4.50 0.09 -9.24
C ALA A 498 -4.13 1.25 -10.19
N LYS A 499 -3.35 2.22 -9.68
CA LYS A 499 -2.77 3.32 -10.46
C LYS A 499 -1.30 3.14 -10.78
N ILE A 500 -0.72 2.00 -10.37
CA ILE A 500 0.68 1.67 -10.59
C ILE A 500 0.80 0.45 -11.49
N LEU A 501 1.51 0.60 -12.62
CA LEU A 501 1.89 -0.53 -13.46
C LEU A 501 3.27 -1.02 -13.05
N TYR A 502 3.36 -2.28 -12.58
CA TYR A 502 4.64 -2.87 -12.20
C TYR A 502 5.08 -3.95 -13.20
N TYR A 503 6.17 -3.70 -13.91
CA TYR A 503 6.81 -4.68 -14.79
C TYR A 503 8.07 -5.26 -14.17
N THR A 504 8.14 -6.60 -14.14
CA THR A 504 9.42 -7.30 -13.97
C THR A 504 9.48 -8.63 -14.69
N ASN A 505 10.61 -8.92 -15.32
CA ASN A 505 10.82 -10.17 -16.06
C ASN A 505 11.66 -11.21 -15.30
N TYR A 506 11.77 -11.07 -13.98
CA TYR A 506 12.57 -11.94 -13.13
C TYR A 506 12.01 -13.38 -13.08
N PRO A 507 12.65 -14.42 -13.66
CA PRO A 507 12.13 -15.78 -13.77
C PRO A 507 12.19 -16.59 -12.47
N PHE A 508 13.06 -16.24 -11.52
CA PHE A 508 13.26 -16.98 -10.28
C PHE A 508 12.54 -16.39 -9.05
N THR A 509 11.95 -15.20 -9.19
CA THR A 509 11.28 -14.50 -8.10
C THR A 509 9.78 -14.54 -8.32
N ILE A 510 8.99 -14.74 -7.27
CA ILE A 510 7.54 -14.48 -7.30
C ILE A 510 7.37 -12.96 -7.41
N ILE A 511 6.67 -12.47 -8.43
CA ILE A 511 6.62 -11.03 -8.75
C ILE A 511 6.04 -10.21 -7.60
N GLN A 512 5.10 -10.77 -6.85
CA GLN A 512 4.50 -10.16 -5.66
C GLN A 512 5.42 -10.19 -4.42
N LYS A 513 6.61 -10.80 -4.53
CA LYS A 513 7.65 -10.90 -3.49
C LYS A 513 9.01 -10.36 -3.98
N SER A 514 9.06 -9.65 -5.11
CA SER A 514 10.26 -8.88 -5.47
C SER A 514 10.42 -7.69 -4.50
N PRO A 515 11.64 -7.14 -4.34
CA PRO A 515 11.86 -5.97 -3.48
C PRO A 515 10.91 -4.80 -3.78
N ALA A 516 10.69 -4.47 -5.06
CA ALA A 516 9.73 -3.42 -5.45
C ALA A 516 8.28 -3.75 -5.07
N ALA A 517 7.85 -5.00 -5.22
CA ALA A 517 6.50 -5.40 -4.82
C ALA A 517 6.32 -5.43 -3.30
N LEU A 518 7.35 -5.83 -2.55
CA LEU A 518 7.34 -5.73 -1.09
C LEU A 518 7.24 -4.27 -0.64
N ALA A 519 7.97 -3.35 -1.28
CA ALA A 519 7.86 -1.92 -1.00
C ALA A 519 6.45 -1.38 -1.30
N LEU A 520 5.85 -1.77 -2.43
CA LEU A 520 4.46 -1.41 -2.77
C LEU A 520 3.46 -1.94 -1.72
N ASN A 521 3.63 -3.18 -1.27
CA ASN A 521 2.79 -3.77 -0.23
C ASN A 521 2.99 -3.09 1.13
N GLU A 522 4.22 -2.70 1.47
CA GLU A 522 4.52 -1.96 2.70
C GLU A 522 3.83 -0.60 2.71
N LEU A 523 3.83 0.08 1.57
CA LEU A 523 3.16 1.36 1.35
C LEU A 523 1.63 1.21 1.21
N GLY A 524 1.08 0.00 1.16
CA GLY A 524 -0.35 -0.21 0.93
C GLY A 524 -0.84 0.28 -0.44
N LEU A 525 0.02 0.29 -1.46
CA LEU A 525 -0.28 0.81 -2.78
C LEU A 525 -0.74 -0.30 -3.74
N ASN A 526 -1.91 -0.11 -4.35
CA ASN A 526 -2.44 -1.05 -5.33
C ASN A 526 -1.71 -0.95 -6.67
N TYR A 527 -1.28 -2.10 -7.19
CA TYR A 527 -0.50 -2.20 -8.43
C TYR A 527 -0.94 -3.37 -9.31
N PHE A 528 -0.77 -3.20 -10.63
CA PHE A 528 -1.00 -4.23 -11.62
C PHE A 528 0.33 -4.87 -12.07
N PRO A 529 0.63 -6.13 -11.69
CA PRO A 529 1.88 -6.78 -12.04
C PRO A 529 1.85 -7.39 -13.44
N VAL A 530 2.90 -7.19 -14.22
CA VAL A 530 3.12 -7.79 -15.55
C VAL A 530 4.55 -8.29 -15.72
N ARG A 531 4.71 -9.42 -16.44
CA ARG A 531 6.04 -10.03 -16.67
C ARG A 531 6.50 -10.04 -18.12
N ASN A 532 5.59 -9.75 -19.03
CA ASN A 532 5.81 -9.88 -20.46
C ASN A 532 5.68 -8.52 -21.11
N GLN A 533 6.64 -8.18 -21.97
CA GLN A 533 6.70 -6.85 -22.59
C GLN A 533 5.49 -6.54 -23.48
N ASP A 534 4.91 -7.54 -24.16
CA ASP A 534 3.68 -7.33 -24.93
C ASP A 534 2.51 -6.94 -24.01
N PHE A 535 2.42 -7.55 -22.82
CA PHE A 535 1.38 -7.21 -21.84
C PHE A 535 1.66 -5.89 -21.12
N TYR A 536 2.92 -5.54 -20.89
CA TYR A 536 3.31 -4.19 -20.42
C TYR A 536 2.85 -3.11 -21.40
N ASN A 537 3.22 -3.23 -22.67
CA ASN A 537 2.82 -2.31 -23.73
C ASN A 537 1.29 -2.22 -23.88
N ARG A 538 0.59 -3.35 -23.85
CA ARG A 538 -0.88 -3.37 -23.85
C ARG A 538 -1.50 -2.70 -22.63
N SER A 539 -0.86 -2.81 -21.46
CA SER A 539 -1.35 -2.17 -20.23
C SER A 539 -1.25 -0.65 -20.34
N LEU A 540 -0.18 -0.11 -20.93
CA LEU A 540 -0.05 1.31 -21.23
C LEU A 540 -1.08 1.82 -22.23
N TYR A 541 -1.54 0.95 -23.14
CA TYR A 541 -2.55 1.30 -24.13
C TYR A 541 -4.00 1.20 -23.61
N TRP A 542 -4.30 0.25 -22.72
CA TRP A 542 -5.67 -0.03 -22.26
C TRP A 542 -6.06 0.68 -20.97
N TYR A 543 -5.09 1.08 -20.14
CA TYR A 543 -5.35 1.69 -18.84
C TYR A 543 -4.48 2.92 -18.63
N GLU A 544 -4.89 3.74 -17.67
CA GLU A 544 -4.17 4.94 -17.24
C GLU A 544 -3.40 4.67 -15.94
N TRP A 545 -2.23 5.28 -15.80
CA TRP A 545 -1.29 5.00 -14.71
C TRP A 545 -0.68 6.29 -14.16
N ASP A 546 -0.68 6.44 -12.85
CA ASP A 546 0.02 7.54 -12.17
C ASP A 546 1.52 7.29 -12.14
N LEU A 547 1.91 6.02 -12.06
CA LEU A 547 3.30 5.58 -12.02
C LEU A 547 3.47 4.28 -12.80
N VAL A 548 4.52 4.22 -13.60
CA VAL A 548 5.04 2.99 -14.19
C VAL A 548 6.37 2.65 -13.54
N ILE A 549 6.49 1.42 -13.04
CA ILE A 549 7.73 0.87 -12.50
C ILE A 549 8.22 -0.21 -13.46
N PHE A 550 9.42 -0.02 -14.01
CA PHE A 550 10.06 -0.95 -14.92
C PHE A 550 11.33 -1.50 -14.28
N ASP A 551 11.26 -2.73 -13.80
CA ASP A 551 12.35 -3.39 -13.07
C ASP A 551 12.76 -4.68 -13.80
N SER A 552 13.87 -4.63 -14.54
CA SER A 552 14.13 -5.66 -15.56
C SER A 552 15.55 -6.19 -15.52
N PRO A 553 15.79 -7.30 -14.79
CA PRO A 553 17.09 -7.94 -14.75
C PRO A 553 17.55 -8.53 -16.09
N TRP A 554 16.62 -8.88 -16.97
CA TRP A 554 16.91 -9.37 -18.32
C TRP A 554 16.68 -8.30 -19.38
N ALA A 555 17.37 -8.43 -20.52
CA ALA A 555 17.22 -7.52 -21.64
C ALA A 555 15.74 -7.41 -22.06
N ALA A 556 15.25 -6.18 -22.09
CA ALA A 556 13.89 -5.82 -22.44
C ALA A 556 13.92 -4.48 -23.20
N MET A 557 12.80 -3.75 -23.25
CA MET A 557 12.73 -2.41 -23.87
C MET A 557 13.17 -2.35 -25.35
N GLY A 558 13.07 -3.45 -26.10
CA GLY A 558 13.28 -3.43 -27.56
C GLY A 558 12.21 -2.67 -28.35
N TYR A 559 11.14 -2.24 -27.68
CA TYR A 559 10.09 -1.36 -28.17
C TYR A 559 9.66 -0.45 -27.02
N THR A 560 9.71 0.86 -27.23
CA THR A 560 9.60 1.90 -26.21
C THR A 560 8.55 2.97 -26.53
N ASN A 561 7.91 2.92 -27.71
CA ASN A 561 7.00 3.97 -28.15
C ASN A 561 5.84 4.18 -27.17
N ASP A 562 5.20 3.10 -26.70
CA ASP A 562 4.10 3.21 -25.73
C ASP A 562 4.56 3.86 -24.42
N THR A 563 5.80 3.58 -23.98
CA THR A 563 6.40 4.26 -22.82
C THR A 563 6.71 5.72 -23.09
N SER A 564 7.19 6.06 -24.30
CA SER A 564 7.40 7.46 -24.69
C SER A 564 6.07 8.22 -24.73
N ASP A 565 5.04 7.65 -25.35
CA ASP A 565 3.71 8.25 -25.47
C ASP A 565 3.08 8.47 -24.09
N TYR A 566 3.21 7.50 -23.18
CA TYR A 566 2.83 7.63 -21.77
C TYR A 566 3.52 8.81 -21.06
N LEU A 567 4.82 9.02 -21.32
CA LEU A 567 5.55 10.15 -20.73
C LEU A 567 5.13 11.50 -21.33
N ASP A 568 4.66 11.52 -22.58
CA ASP A 568 4.15 12.73 -23.26
C ASP A 568 2.80 13.19 -22.70
N THR A 569 2.01 12.28 -22.12
CA THR A 569 0.73 12.62 -21.47
C THR A 569 0.88 13.07 -20.01
N GLY A 570 2.10 13.13 -19.48
CA GLY A 570 2.35 13.56 -18.09
C GLY A 570 2.72 12.42 -17.14
N GLY A 571 2.77 11.17 -17.62
CA GLY A 571 3.10 9.99 -16.81
C GLY A 571 4.44 10.06 -16.07
N LYS A 572 4.57 9.22 -15.04
CA LYS A 572 5.76 9.12 -14.19
C LYS A 572 6.39 7.73 -14.31
N LEU A 573 7.72 7.65 -14.27
CA LEU A 573 8.45 6.41 -14.57
C LEU A 573 9.63 6.19 -13.64
N ILE A 574 9.72 5.02 -13.00
CA ILE A 574 10.94 4.52 -12.38
C ILE A 574 11.48 3.38 -13.26
N ILE A 575 12.76 3.44 -13.60
CA ILE A 575 13.46 2.35 -14.29
C ILE A 575 14.59 1.83 -13.40
N SER A 576 14.62 0.51 -13.21
CA SER A 576 15.72 -0.30 -12.65
C SER A 576 16.21 -1.21 -13.78
N TYR A 577 17.27 -0.78 -14.48
CA TYR A 577 17.71 -1.41 -15.74
C TYR A 577 19.19 -1.10 -16.10
N TYR A 578 19.94 -2.12 -16.54
CA TYR A 578 21.36 -2.01 -16.88
C TYR A 578 21.73 -2.61 -18.26
N TRP A 579 20.80 -2.58 -19.21
CA TRP A 579 20.98 -3.15 -20.56
C TRP A 579 20.94 -2.07 -21.65
N THR A 580 21.13 -0.79 -21.33
CA THR A 580 21.12 0.30 -22.32
C THR A 580 22.21 0.13 -23.37
N VAL A 581 23.34 -0.51 -23.04
CA VAL A 581 24.41 -0.88 -23.99
C VAL A 581 23.93 -1.73 -25.17
N THR A 582 22.80 -2.43 -25.03
CA THR A 582 22.23 -3.22 -26.15
C THR A 582 21.51 -2.37 -27.18
N HIS A 583 21.02 -1.20 -26.76
CA HIS A 583 20.31 -0.21 -27.57
C HIS A 583 20.73 1.21 -27.17
N PRO A 584 22.01 1.60 -27.33
CA PRO A 584 22.54 2.84 -26.78
C PRO A 584 21.97 4.10 -27.47
N ASP A 585 21.51 3.95 -28.71
CA ASP A 585 20.91 5.03 -29.51
C ASP A 585 19.37 5.08 -29.42
N GLU A 586 18.77 4.36 -28.47
CA GLU A 586 17.31 4.36 -28.27
C GLU A 586 16.82 5.76 -27.86
N PRO A 587 15.90 6.40 -28.64
CA PRO A 587 15.45 7.77 -28.38
C PRO A 587 14.89 8.02 -26.99
N LEU A 588 14.34 6.99 -26.33
CA LEU A 588 13.85 7.12 -24.96
C LEU A 588 14.95 7.60 -24.00
N TRP A 589 16.20 7.13 -24.11
CA TRP A 589 17.29 7.54 -23.18
C TRP A 589 17.55 9.04 -23.23
N ALA A 590 17.60 9.62 -24.42
CA ALA A 590 17.78 11.06 -24.60
C ALA A 590 16.59 11.87 -24.05
N LYS A 591 15.37 11.33 -24.15
CA LYS A 591 14.17 11.92 -23.55
C LYS A 591 14.23 11.89 -22.02
N LEU A 592 14.72 10.79 -21.44
CA LEU A 592 14.99 10.67 -20.00
C LEU A 592 16.20 11.52 -19.55
N GLY A 593 17.01 12.00 -20.50
CA GLY A 593 18.07 12.97 -20.28
C GLY A 593 19.46 12.38 -20.08
N PHE A 594 19.75 11.22 -20.66
CA PHE A 594 21.08 10.62 -20.59
C PHE A 594 21.47 9.87 -21.87
N ALA A 595 22.76 9.51 -21.95
CA ALA A 595 23.30 8.52 -22.86
C ALA A 595 24.13 7.48 -22.09
N TYR A 596 24.19 6.26 -22.62
CA TYR A 596 25.09 5.22 -22.12
C TYR A 596 26.56 5.69 -22.23
N ALA A 597 27.33 5.52 -21.16
CA ALA A 597 28.76 5.82 -21.15
C ALA A 597 29.63 4.56 -21.04
N ASP A 598 29.42 3.75 -20.00
CA ASP A 598 30.27 2.58 -19.70
C ASP A 598 29.51 1.46 -18.99
N GLU A 599 29.98 0.22 -19.12
CA GLU A 599 29.40 -0.97 -18.46
C GLU A 599 30.17 -1.26 -17.17
N LYS A 600 29.46 -1.43 -16.05
CA LYS A 600 30.04 -1.91 -14.80
C LYS A 600 29.85 -3.43 -14.69
N THR A 601 30.97 -4.16 -14.75
CA THR A 601 31.01 -5.63 -14.72
C THR A 601 31.34 -6.21 -13.34
N VAL A 602 31.45 -5.37 -12.31
CA VAL A 602 31.74 -5.79 -10.93
C VAL A 602 30.90 -4.94 -9.98
N ALA A 603 30.34 -5.59 -8.95
CA ALA A 603 29.51 -4.94 -7.95
C ALA A 603 30.16 -3.64 -7.48
N SER A 604 29.46 -2.53 -7.69
CA SER A 604 29.98 -1.18 -7.51
C SER A 604 29.13 -0.46 -6.48
N THR A 605 29.79 0.27 -5.58
CA THR A 605 29.14 1.19 -4.65
C THR A 605 28.46 2.31 -5.44
N THR A 606 27.22 2.62 -5.09
CA THR A 606 26.54 3.82 -5.56
C THR A 606 26.67 4.89 -4.49
N TYR A 607 27.34 6.00 -4.82
CA TYR A 607 27.53 7.14 -3.93
C TYR A 607 26.46 8.20 -4.20
N PHE A 608 25.84 8.70 -3.16
CA PHE A 608 24.81 9.73 -3.23
C PHE A 608 25.50 11.09 -3.41
N TRP A 609 25.42 11.65 -4.62
CA TRP A 609 25.98 12.98 -4.90
C TRP A 609 25.12 14.10 -4.32
N ASP A 610 23.82 13.83 -4.14
CA ASP A 610 22.89 14.64 -3.37
C ASP A 610 22.21 13.78 -2.29
N ALA A 611 22.94 13.48 -1.21
CA ALA A 611 22.44 12.67 -0.10
C ALA A 611 21.24 13.31 0.65
N GLY A 612 21.00 14.61 0.45
CA GLY A 612 19.82 15.29 0.99
C GLY A 612 18.54 15.09 0.16
N HIS A 613 18.65 14.44 -1.00
CA HIS A 613 17.51 14.23 -1.90
C HIS A 613 16.50 13.23 -1.30
N PRO A 614 15.18 13.47 -1.40
CA PRO A 614 14.13 12.61 -0.82
C PRO A 614 14.20 11.12 -1.18
N ILE A 615 14.79 10.78 -2.34
CA ILE A 615 14.95 9.38 -2.77
C ILE A 615 15.89 8.56 -1.88
N PHE A 616 16.61 9.20 -0.95
CA PHE A 616 17.50 8.54 0.01
C PHE A 616 17.11 8.76 1.47
N ASN A 617 16.17 9.67 1.75
CA ASN A 617 15.89 10.06 3.14
C ASN A 617 14.41 10.27 3.49
N ASN A 618 13.48 9.92 2.60
CA ASN A 618 12.05 10.10 2.86
C ASN A 618 11.21 9.05 2.11
N PRO A 619 10.40 8.24 2.82
CA PRO A 619 10.14 8.27 4.27
C PRO A 619 11.24 7.62 5.12
N ILE A 620 12.15 6.87 4.51
CA ILE A 620 13.22 6.16 5.21
C ILE A 620 14.52 6.94 5.07
N ASP A 621 15.12 7.32 6.20
CA ASP A 621 16.48 7.84 6.25
C ASP A 621 17.47 6.70 6.21
N LEU A 622 18.14 6.54 5.05
CA LEU A 622 19.22 5.55 4.86
C LEU A 622 20.47 5.87 5.70
N GLY A 623 20.57 7.06 6.31
CA GLY A 623 21.64 7.44 7.25
C GLY A 623 23.05 7.58 6.66
N GLU A 624 23.29 7.03 5.47
CA GLU A 624 24.58 6.92 4.81
C GLU A 624 24.60 7.67 3.46
N SER A 625 25.81 8.03 3.00
CA SER A 625 25.97 8.73 1.72
C SER A 625 26.23 7.78 0.53
N TYR A 626 26.00 6.49 0.72
CA TYR A 626 26.21 5.45 -0.29
C TYR A 626 25.46 4.17 0.08
N VAL A 627 25.29 3.30 -0.91
CA VAL A 627 24.91 1.90 -0.72
C VAL A 627 25.89 0.98 -1.43
N SER A 628 26.18 -0.16 -0.82
CA SER A 628 27.13 -1.13 -1.38
C SER A 628 26.40 -2.15 -2.25
N GLY A 629 26.81 -2.28 -3.52
CA GLY A 629 26.27 -3.33 -4.39
C GLY A 629 26.62 -4.73 -3.87
N GLY A 630 25.65 -5.65 -3.88
CA GLY A 630 25.81 -7.00 -3.31
C GLY A 630 25.83 -8.11 -4.35
N GLU A 631 24.77 -8.27 -5.13
CA GLU A 631 24.57 -9.42 -6.01
C GLU A 631 25.04 -9.19 -7.46
N ASP A 632 25.83 -10.12 -7.98
CA ASP A 632 26.30 -10.12 -9.37
C ASP A 632 25.41 -11.02 -10.25
N TYR A 633 24.65 -10.38 -11.15
CA TYR A 633 23.83 -11.06 -12.16
C TYR A 633 24.58 -11.23 -13.50
N GLY A 634 25.92 -11.13 -13.47
CA GLY A 634 26.80 -11.07 -14.64
C GLY A 634 27.00 -9.66 -15.19
N ARG A 635 26.19 -8.70 -14.72
CA ARG A 635 26.27 -7.24 -14.93
C ARG A 635 25.82 -6.56 -13.65
N THR A 636 26.43 -5.42 -13.34
CA THR A 636 26.24 -4.75 -12.04
C THR A 636 25.87 -3.28 -12.16
N GLY A 637 25.79 -2.79 -13.40
CA GLY A 637 25.29 -1.47 -13.71
C GLY A 637 25.89 -0.87 -14.97
N GLU A 638 25.52 0.37 -15.26
CA GLU A 638 25.92 1.17 -16.40
C GLU A 638 26.13 2.60 -15.93
N ALA A 639 27.30 3.16 -16.26
CA ALA A 639 27.60 4.56 -16.05
C ALA A 639 26.95 5.40 -17.16
N LEU A 640 26.46 6.57 -16.80
CA LEU A 640 25.63 7.39 -17.67
C LEU A 640 26.25 8.79 -17.86
N THR A 641 26.20 9.29 -19.09
CA THR A 641 26.43 10.71 -19.43
C THR A 641 25.10 11.45 -19.32
N VAL A 642 24.99 12.43 -18.43
CA VAL A 642 23.76 13.20 -18.20
C VAL A 642 23.70 14.44 -19.08
N PHE A 643 22.54 14.70 -19.69
CA PHE A 643 22.26 15.85 -20.54
C PHE A 643 21.70 17.03 -19.74
N ASP A 644 21.70 18.22 -20.34
CA ASP A 644 21.24 19.48 -19.70
C ASP A 644 19.76 19.47 -19.27
N ASN A 645 18.95 18.53 -19.76
CA ASN A 645 17.54 18.37 -19.40
C ASN A 645 17.29 17.40 -18.22
N ALA A 646 18.35 16.94 -17.54
CA ALA A 646 18.27 16.04 -16.39
C ALA A 646 19.36 16.34 -15.35
N THR A 647 19.24 15.71 -14.18
CA THR A 647 20.18 15.85 -13.06
C THR A 647 20.72 14.49 -12.64
N ALA A 648 22.03 14.38 -12.41
CA ALA A 648 22.63 13.20 -11.81
C ALA A 648 22.51 13.28 -10.28
N ILE A 649 21.84 12.31 -9.66
CA ILE A 649 21.58 12.29 -8.21
C ILE A 649 22.57 11.40 -7.46
N ALA A 650 23.10 10.37 -8.14
CA ALA A 650 24.11 9.47 -7.62
C ALA A 650 25.03 8.96 -8.75
N GLY A 651 26.17 8.39 -8.36
CA GLY A 651 27.11 7.78 -9.29
C GLY A 651 28.10 6.82 -8.67
N TYR A 652 28.93 6.20 -9.51
CA TYR A 652 29.93 5.20 -9.09
C TYR A 652 31.24 5.81 -8.56
N ALA A 653 31.38 7.13 -8.64
CA ALA A 653 32.47 7.88 -8.02
C ALA A 653 31.99 8.56 -6.74
N SER A 654 32.86 8.70 -5.74
CA SER A 654 32.52 9.33 -4.44
C SER A 654 32.24 10.84 -4.50
N SER A 655 32.37 11.45 -5.68
CA SER A 655 32.02 12.84 -5.95
C SER A 655 31.53 12.97 -7.39
N VAL A 656 30.71 13.98 -7.66
CA VAL A 656 30.18 14.30 -9.01
C VAL A 656 31.30 14.24 -10.04
N THR A 657 31.20 13.25 -10.94
CA THR A 657 32.20 12.97 -11.97
C THR A 657 31.48 12.76 -13.29
N ALA A 658 31.98 13.38 -14.36
CA ALA A 658 31.41 13.20 -15.69
C ALA A 658 31.43 11.72 -16.08
N ASP A 659 30.37 11.28 -16.75
CA ASP A 659 30.22 9.91 -17.28
C ASP A 659 30.19 8.79 -16.21
N GLU A 660 29.99 9.14 -14.94
CA GLU A 660 29.93 8.19 -13.81
C GLU A 660 28.56 8.19 -13.09
N ALA A 661 27.53 8.82 -13.66
CA ALA A 661 26.21 8.83 -13.05
C ALA A 661 25.57 7.43 -13.05
N SER A 662 24.91 7.07 -11.95
CA SER A 662 24.19 5.80 -11.76
C SER A 662 22.69 6.02 -11.52
N ILE A 663 22.28 7.21 -11.05
CA ILE A 663 20.88 7.61 -10.94
C ILE A 663 20.68 8.95 -11.64
N VAL A 664 19.72 9.01 -12.57
CA VAL A 664 19.37 10.20 -13.35
C VAL A 664 17.91 10.58 -13.11
N LEU A 665 17.68 11.82 -12.69
CA LEU A 665 16.37 12.43 -12.56
C LEU A 665 16.09 13.31 -13.78
N GLY A 666 15.12 12.90 -14.60
CA GLY A 666 14.75 13.53 -15.86
C GLY A 666 13.32 14.07 -15.87
N LEU A 667 12.94 14.69 -17.00
CA LEU A 667 11.58 15.15 -17.28
C LEU A 667 10.96 16.02 -16.17
N ASN A 668 11.77 16.94 -15.62
CA ASN A 668 11.39 17.81 -14.49
C ASN A 668 10.92 17.00 -13.26
N GLY A 669 11.61 15.90 -12.97
CA GLY A 669 11.31 15.04 -11.81
C GLY A 669 10.21 14.01 -12.05
N ARG A 670 9.82 13.75 -13.31
CA ARG A 670 8.84 12.71 -13.68
C ARG A 670 9.47 11.40 -14.15
N SER A 671 10.78 11.32 -14.29
CA SER A 671 11.46 10.05 -14.56
C SER A 671 12.69 9.85 -13.69
N LEU A 672 12.80 8.69 -13.07
CA LEU A 672 13.96 8.27 -12.31
C LEU A 672 14.57 7.02 -12.96
N TYR A 673 15.78 7.16 -13.47
CA TYR A 673 16.51 6.07 -14.12
C TYR A 673 17.66 5.60 -13.24
N ASN A 674 17.59 4.36 -12.78
CA ASN A 674 18.67 3.67 -12.09
C ASN A 674 19.42 2.83 -13.13
N GLY A 675 20.67 3.18 -13.40
CA GLY A 675 21.59 2.45 -14.29
C GLY A 675 22.07 1.13 -13.72
N TYR A 676 21.42 0.61 -12.69
CA TYR A 676 21.67 -0.67 -12.04
C TYR A 676 20.32 -1.28 -11.67
N LEU A 677 20.33 -2.53 -11.23
CA LEU A 677 19.14 -3.09 -10.59
C LEU A 677 19.17 -2.77 -9.12
N ILE A 678 18.14 -2.08 -8.63
CA ILE A 678 18.00 -1.80 -7.19
C ILE A 678 18.03 -3.12 -6.41
N ASP A 679 17.44 -4.18 -6.96
CA ASP A 679 17.40 -5.53 -6.40
C ASP A 679 18.79 -6.10 -6.04
N GLN A 680 19.88 -5.63 -6.66
CA GLN A 680 21.26 -6.07 -6.37
C GLN A 680 21.79 -5.61 -5.00
N TYR A 681 21.16 -4.63 -4.38
CA TYR A 681 21.58 -4.02 -3.12
C TYR A 681 20.89 -4.76 -1.95
N ASN A 682 21.17 -6.06 -1.84
CA ASN A 682 20.54 -6.94 -0.85
C ASN A 682 21.19 -6.86 0.56
N GLY A 683 22.22 -6.03 0.71
CA GLY A 683 22.86 -5.72 1.99
C GLY A 683 22.03 -4.73 2.80
N ASP A 684 22.54 -4.42 3.97
CA ASP A 684 22.00 -3.46 4.93
C ASP A 684 23.19 -2.58 5.32
N THR A 685 23.37 -1.45 4.62
CA THR A 685 24.57 -0.61 4.75
C THR A 685 24.55 0.21 6.03
N ASP A 686 23.36 0.56 6.53
CA ASP A 686 23.15 1.39 7.73
C ASP A 686 22.82 0.57 8.99
N GLU A 687 22.75 -0.76 8.87
CA GLU A 687 22.44 -1.70 9.96
C GLU A 687 21.06 -1.43 10.58
N SER A 688 20.09 -0.99 9.77
CA SER A 688 18.70 -0.73 10.17
C SER A 688 17.85 -1.99 10.39
N ALA A 689 18.39 -3.16 10.05
CA ALA A 689 17.70 -4.44 9.91
C ALA A 689 16.78 -4.55 8.68
N TYR A 690 16.77 -3.52 7.82
CA TYR A 690 16.12 -3.53 6.52
C TYR A 690 17.18 -3.51 5.42
N LYS A 691 16.85 -4.05 4.25
CA LYS A 691 17.82 -4.12 3.15
C LYS A 691 17.78 -2.83 2.33
N ASP A 692 18.95 -2.37 1.89
CA ASP A 692 19.11 -1.16 1.08
C ASP A 692 18.15 -1.15 -0.13
N ASN A 693 17.96 -2.30 -0.80
CA ASN A 693 17.07 -2.40 -1.95
C ASN A 693 15.60 -2.13 -1.61
N PHE A 694 15.13 -2.57 -0.47
CA PHE A 694 13.75 -2.37 -0.01
C PHE A 694 13.52 -0.90 0.34
N GLU A 695 14.45 -0.29 1.05
CA GLU A 695 14.38 1.11 1.48
C GLU A 695 14.50 2.08 0.29
N LEU A 696 15.41 1.81 -0.65
CA LEU A 696 15.51 2.56 -1.90
C LEU A 696 14.22 2.49 -2.72
N TRP A 697 13.61 1.31 -2.83
CA TRP A 697 12.33 1.18 -3.52
C TRP A 697 11.23 2.00 -2.85
N ILE A 698 11.12 1.95 -1.51
CA ILE A 698 10.16 2.76 -0.74
C ILE A 698 10.34 4.25 -1.04
N ASN A 699 11.54 4.79 -0.86
CA ASN A 699 11.83 6.21 -1.05
C ASN A 699 11.60 6.67 -2.49
N GLN A 700 12.03 5.88 -3.48
CA GLN A 700 11.84 6.22 -4.88
C GLN A 700 10.37 6.20 -5.29
N ILE A 701 9.59 5.22 -4.82
CA ILE A 701 8.15 5.14 -5.09
C ILE A 701 7.43 6.34 -4.49
N VAL A 702 7.67 6.64 -3.20
CA VAL A 702 7.05 7.79 -2.51
C VAL A 702 7.43 9.10 -3.18
N PHE A 703 8.71 9.32 -3.49
CA PHE A 703 9.15 10.52 -4.19
C PHE A 703 8.42 10.71 -5.53
N MET A 704 8.20 9.64 -6.29
CA MET A 704 7.49 9.72 -7.55
C MET A 704 5.98 9.94 -7.37
N LEU A 705 5.39 9.45 -6.28
CA LEU A 705 3.96 9.60 -5.98
C LEU A 705 3.59 10.88 -5.22
N ARG A 706 4.59 11.71 -4.84
CA ARG A 706 4.40 13.03 -4.21
C ARG A 706 3.21 13.81 -4.80
N PRO A 707 2.47 14.57 -3.96
CA PRO A 707 1.27 15.26 -4.38
C PRO A 707 1.55 16.29 -5.47
N SER A 708 0.52 16.62 -6.22
CA SER A 708 0.51 17.71 -7.19
C SER A 708 -0.60 18.69 -6.88
N ILE A 709 -0.39 19.95 -7.27
CA ILE A 709 -1.37 21.02 -7.10
C ILE A 709 -1.38 21.87 -8.37
N ASP A 710 -2.57 22.32 -8.75
CA ASP A 710 -2.74 23.29 -9.82
C ASP A 710 -2.38 24.71 -9.34
N SER A 711 -2.30 25.66 -10.27
CA SER A 711 -2.04 27.07 -9.97
C SER A 711 -3.18 27.94 -10.49
N PRO A 712 -4.23 28.17 -9.69
CA PRO A 712 -5.29 29.11 -10.01
C PRO A 712 -4.75 30.52 -10.28
N SER A 713 -5.48 31.32 -11.05
CA SER A 713 -5.06 32.69 -11.36
C SER A 713 -5.28 33.64 -10.18
N ASP A 714 -4.40 34.64 -10.06
CA ASP A 714 -4.57 35.79 -9.17
C ASP A 714 -5.93 36.47 -9.35
N ILE A 715 -6.52 36.95 -8.24
CA ILE A 715 -7.90 37.49 -8.21
C ILE A 715 -7.88 38.99 -7.85
N GLU A 716 -8.63 39.82 -8.59
CA GLU A 716 -8.86 41.23 -8.26
C GLU A 716 -10.35 41.58 -8.34
N PHE A 717 -10.93 42.12 -7.27
CA PHE A 717 -12.33 42.57 -7.23
C PHE A 717 -12.57 43.76 -6.27
N GLN A 718 -13.81 44.24 -6.22
CA GLN A 718 -14.24 45.32 -5.32
C GLN A 718 -14.99 44.75 -4.12
N ALA A 719 -14.65 45.19 -2.91
CA ALA A 719 -15.33 44.77 -1.69
C ALA A 719 -16.85 45.01 -1.78
N GLY A 720 -17.64 43.96 -1.54
CA GLY A 720 -19.11 44.00 -1.62
C GLY A 720 -19.69 43.97 -3.03
N SER A 721 -18.93 43.61 -4.07
CA SER A 721 -19.49 43.36 -5.40
C SER A 721 -20.29 42.05 -5.44
N ASP A 722 -21.39 42.04 -6.20
CA ASP A 722 -22.26 40.86 -6.33
C ASP A 722 -21.53 39.64 -6.92
N GLY A 723 -21.90 38.44 -6.46
CA GLY A 723 -21.37 37.15 -6.94
C GLY A 723 -20.36 36.51 -5.98
N PRO A 724 -20.13 35.19 -6.08
CA PRO A 724 -19.11 34.51 -5.30
C PRO A 724 -17.71 34.91 -5.80
N HIS A 725 -16.81 35.23 -4.86
CA HIS A 725 -15.37 35.38 -5.13
C HIS A 725 -14.67 34.26 -4.39
N GLU A 726 -14.12 33.28 -5.10
CA GLU A 726 -13.50 32.11 -4.50
C GLU A 726 -12.19 31.75 -5.19
N ILE A 727 -11.26 31.17 -4.43
CA ILE A 727 -10.11 30.44 -4.96
C ILE A 727 -10.45 28.96 -4.86
N THR A 728 -10.29 28.21 -5.94
CA THR A 728 -10.46 26.76 -5.94
C THR A 728 -9.21 26.12 -6.48
N TRP A 729 -8.54 25.33 -5.65
CA TRP A 729 -7.46 24.44 -6.04
C TRP A 729 -8.00 23.02 -6.24
N THR A 730 -7.44 22.30 -7.21
CA THR A 730 -7.66 20.89 -7.50
C THR A 730 -6.37 20.09 -7.28
N PRO A 731 -5.88 19.96 -6.03
CA PRO A 731 -4.73 19.12 -5.73
C PRO A 731 -5.04 17.63 -6.00
N TYR A 732 -3.99 16.83 -6.15
CA TYR A 732 -4.09 15.39 -6.39
C TYR A 732 -2.97 14.62 -5.66
N SER A 733 -3.36 13.54 -4.97
CA SER A 733 -2.49 12.54 -4.37
C SER A 733 -3.21 11.19 -4.38
N ILE A 734 -2.47 10.09 -4.53
CA ILE A 734 -3.00 8.73 -4.37
C ILE A 734 -3.19 8.36 -2.88
N SER A 735 -2.55 9.11 -1.99
CA SER A 735 -2.61 8.91 -0.54
C SER A 735 -2.76 10.28 0.15
N PRO A 736 -3.87 11.00 -0.04
CA PRO A 736 -4.06 12.31 0.57
C PRO A 736 -4.15 12.19 2.10
N ASP A 737 -3.66 13.18 2.84
CA ASP A 737 -3.70 13.20 4.30
C ASP A 737 -4.28 14.51 4.84
N SER A 738 -3.61 15.63 4.59
CA SER A 738 -3.98 16.92 5.19
C SER A 738 -3.73 18.11 4.26
N TYR A 739 -4.38 19.23 4.56
CA TYR A 739 -4.09 20.50 3.91
C TYR A 739 -4.02 21.65 4.92
N THR A 740 -3.23 22.66 4.60
CA THR A 740 -3.08 23.89 5.38
C THR A 740 -3.26 25.11 4.49
N ILE A 741 -4.06 26.07 4.95
CA ILE A 741 -4.23 27.38 4.32
C ILE A 741 -3.53 28.43 5.18
N THR A 742 -2.65 29.21 4.55
CA THR A 742 -2.04 30.39 5.17
C THR A 742 -2.46 31.67 4.45
N ILE A 743 -2.73 32.72 5.22
CA ILE A 743 -3.00 34.08 4.71
C ILE A 743 -1.91 35.01 5.22
N ASN A 744 -1.19 35.66 4.30
CA ASN A 744 -0.07 36.55 4.60
C ASN A 744 0.98 35.91 5.54
N GLY A 745 1.21 34.60 5.39
CA GLY A 745 2.15 33.81 6.19
C GLY A 745 1.64 33.37 7.57
N SER A 746 0.38 33.65 7.93
CA SER A 746 -0.25 33.12 9.15
C SER A 746 -1.14 31.93 8.80
N THR A 747 -1.01 30.81 9.52
CA THR A 747 -1.92 29.66 9.40
C THR A 747 -3.31 30.04 9.85
N GLU A 748 -4.29 29.84 8.96
CA GLU A 748 -5.71 30.08 9.25
C GLU A 748 -6.44 28.77 9.50
N THR A 749 -6.16 27.76 8.68
CA THR A 749 -6.82 26.46 8.76
C THR A 749 -5.81 25.34 8.49
N THR A 750 -5.93 24.26 9.24
CA THR A 750 -5.35 22.94 8.93
C THR A 750 -6.48 21.93 9.11
N ASP A 751 -6.72 21.08 8.11
CA ASP A 751 -7.78 20.08 8.14
C ASP A 751 -7.37 18.83 7.35
N VAL A 752 -8.17 17.76 7.47
CA VAL A 752 -7.99 16.52 6.70
C VAL A 752 -8.26 16.79 5.22
N TRP A 753 -7.40 16.27 4.36
CA TRP A 753 -7.58 16.30 2.92
C TRP A 753 -7.97 14.91 2.43
N ASP A 754 -9.14 14.81 1.84
CA ASP A 754 -9.70 13.56 1.29
C ASP A 754 -9.43 13.38 -0.20
N GLY A 755 -8.54 14.19 -0.79
CA GLY A 755 -8.26 14.21 -2.22
C GLY A 755 -9.18 15.14 -3.03
N ASN A 756 -10.22 15.73 -2.43
CA ASN A 756 -11.12 16.64 -3.13
C ASN A 756 -10.50 18.04 -3.32
N SER A 757 -11.18 18.86 -4.14
CA SER A 757 -10.83 20.27 -4.34
C SER A 757 -10.96 21.08 -3.05
N VAL A 758 -10.06 22.04 -2.85
CA VAL A 758 -10.06 22.95 -1.70
C VAL A 758 -10.46 24.34 -2.16
N THR A 759 -11.51 24.89 -1.54
CA THR A 759 -12.08 26.20 -1.91
C THR A 759 -12.03 27.19 -0.76
N VAL A 760 -11.59 28.42 -1.04
CA VAL A 760 -11.58 29.55 -0.09
C VAL A 760 -12.52 30.64 -0.58
N ASP A 761 -13.56 30.92 0.23
CA ASP A 761 -14.52 32.01 -0.03
C ASP A 761 -13.95 33.36 0.43
N LEU A 762 -13.87 34.31 -0.50
CA LEU A 762 -13.34 35.66 -0.33
C LEU A 762 -14.44 36.72 -0.23
N THR A 763 -15.72 36.35 -0.34
CA THR A 763 -16.84 37.29 -0.56
C THR A 763 -16.96 38.37 0.50
N ASP A 764 -16.69 38.01 1.77
CA ASP A 764 -16.81 38.92 2.92
C ASP A 764 -15.47 39.52 3.38
N TRP A 765 -14.40 39.38 2.60
CA TRP A 765 -13.07 39.89 2.97
C TRP A 765 -12.96 41.40 2.79
N GLU A 766 -12.16 42.03 3.65
CA GLU A 766 -11.94 43.47 3.63
C GLU A 766 -11.04 43.92 2.46
N ALA A 767 -11.08 45.20 2.12
CA ALA A 767 -10.24 45.76 1.08
C ALA A 767 -8.76 45.79 1.49
N ALA A 768 -7.98 44.82 1.01
CA ALA A 768 -6.52 44.75 1.17
C ALA A 768 -5.89 43.89 0.05
N GLY A 769 -4.57 43.74 0.10
CA GLY A 769 -3.86 42.69 -0.63
C GLY A 769 -3.62 41.50 0.29
N TYR A 770 -3.85 40.30 -0.21
CA TYR A 770 -3.63 39.05 0.50
C TYR A 770 -2.78 38.11 -0.34
N GLU A 771 -1.87 37.40 0.32
CA GLU A 771 -1.20 36.22 -0.21
C GLU A 771 -1.86 35.00 0.42
N VAL A 772 -2.58 34.22 -0.37
CA VAL A 772 -3.25 33.00 0.12
C VAL A 772 -2.52 31.80 -0.44
N THR A 773 -1.97 30.98 0.45
CA THR A 773 -1.21 29.78 0.08
C THR A 773 -1.95 28.54 0.57
N LEU A 774 -2.16 27.59 -0.34
CA LEU A 774 -2.57 26.23 -0.01
C LEU A 774 -1.33 25.33 0.01
N THR A 775 -1.15 24.58 1.08
CA THR A 775 -0.19 23.47 1.19
C THR A 775 -1.00 22.18 1.36
N VAL A 776 -0.74 21.17 0.55
CA VAL A 776 -1.30 19.82 0.75
C VAL A 776 -0.18 18.84 1.07
N THR A 777 -0.49 17.89 1.95
CA THR A 777 0.43 16.88 2.47
C THR A 777 -0.17 15.50 2.23
N ASP A 778 0.65 14.55 1.76
CA ASP A 778 0.25 13.15 1.60
C ASP A 778 0.56 12.31 2.86
N ALA A 779 0.07 11.07 2.91
CA ALA A 779 0.23 10.16 4.05
C ALA A 779 1.70 9.76 4.32
N TYR A 780 2.62 10.08 3.41
CA TYR A 780 4.06 9.84 3.56
C TYR A 780 4.82 11.13 3.91
N GLY A 781 4.10 12.22 4.21
CA GLY A 781 4.69 13.51 4.58
C GLY A 781 5.28 14.31 3.42
N GLN A 782 4.96 13.99 2.16
CA GLN A 782 5.35 14.82 1.02
C GLN A 782 4.40 16.01 0.91
N GLU A 783 4.96 17.21 0.68
CA GLU A 783 4.19 18.44 0.59
C GLU A 783 4.34 19.12 -0.77
N VAL A 784 3.27 19.77 -1.22
CA VAL A 784 3.30 20.72 -2.34
C VAL A 784 2.44 21.94 -2.01
N SER A 785 2.83 23.12 -2.51
CA SER A 785 2.11 24.36 -2.23
C SER A 785 1.94 25.23 -3.46
N ASP A 786 0.84 25.98 -3.50
CA ASP A 786 0.55 27.02 -4.48
C ASP A 786 0.08 28.31 -3.79
N THR A 787 0.38 29.47 -4.37
CA THR A 787 0.02 30.78 -3.80
C THR A 787 -0.72 31.62 -4.82
N VAL A 788 -1.89 32.14 -4.42
CA VAL A 788 -2.72 33.04 -5.21
C VAL A 788 -2.70 34.43 -4.58
N LEU A 789 -2.40 35.45 -5.39
CA LEU A 789 -2.44 36.84 -4.96
C LEU A 789 -3.86 37.38 -5.11
N VAL A 790 -4.43 37.88 -4.01
CA VAL A 790 -5.77 38.46 -3.98
C VAL A 790 -5.69 39.96 -3.72
N LYS A 791 -6.34 40.75 -4.57
CA LYS A 791 -6.42 42.20 -4.43
C LYS A 791 -7.88 42.65 -4.35
N ILE A 792 -8.27 43.08 -3.15
CA ILE A 792 -9.62 43.59 -2.88
C ILE A 792 -9.55 45.12 -2.76
N THR A 793 -10.24 45.80 -3.67
CA THR A 793 -10.29 47.27 -3.69
C THR A 793 -11.52 47.78 -2.97
N ALA A 794 -11.39 48.91 -2.26
CA ALA A 794 -12.52 49.49 -1.53
C ALA A 794 -13.63 49.94 -2.49
N SER A 795 -14.89 49.65 -2.15
CA SER A 795 -16.05 50.15 -2.89
C SER A 795 -16.03 51.69 -2.90
N SER A 796 -16.05 52.28 -4.10
CA SER A 796 -16.09 53.73 -4.24
C SER A 796 -17.54 54.22 -4.15
N LEU A 797 -17.93 54.77 -3.00
CA LEU A 797 -19.25 55.42 -2.80
C LEU A 797 -19.52 56.60 -3.76
N ILE A 798 -18.53 57.04 -4.54
CA ILE A 798 -18.60 58.20 -5.44
C ILE A 798 -18.66 57.78 -6.92
N GLY A 799 -18.23 56.56 -7.26
CA GLY A 799 -18.14 56.09 -8.66
C GLY A 799 -19.49 55.77 -9.30
N ASP A 800 -20.47 55.30 -8.51
CA ASP A 800 -21.80 54.90 -8.99
C ASP A 800 -22.83 56.04 -9.02
N LEU A 801 -22.44 57.25 -8.60
CA LEU A 801 -23.27 58.42 -8.82
C LEU A 801 -23.17 58.81 -10.29
N ASP A 802 -24.17 58.39 -11.07
CA ASP A 802 -24.31 58.83 -12.45
C ASP A 802 -24.25 60.38 -12.53
N ILE A 803 -23.73 60.91 -13.63
CA ILE A 803 -23.53 62.36 -13.78
C ILE A 803 -24.82 63.16 -13.56
N ASN A 804 -25.99 62.57 -13.83
CA ASN A 804 -27.29 63.16 -13.54
C ASN A 804 -27.55 63.22 -12.03
N THR A 805 -27.21 62.20 -11.27
CA THR A 805 -27.30 62.21 -9.80
C THR A 805 -26.35 63.25 -9.19
N LEU A 806 -25.12 63.37 -9.69
CA LEU A 806 -24.19 64.44 -9.30
C LEU A 806 -24.71 65.83 -9.70
N LEU A 807 -25.31 65.97 -10.88
CA LEU A 807 -25.95 67.21 -11.34
C LEU A 807 -27.20 67.56 -10.51
N ILE A 808 -27.98 66.58 -10.06
CA ILE A 808 -29.14 66.77 -9.18
C ILE A 808 -28.67 67.25 -7.81
N ILE A 809 -27.64 66.62 -7.22
CA ILE A 809 -27.07 67.05 -5.95
C ILE A 809 -26.52 68.48 -6.08
N ALA A 810 -25.79 68.78 -7.16
CA ALA A 810 -25.29 70.13 -7.44
C ALA A 810 -26.43 71.14 -7.64
N ALA A 811 -27.51 70.77 -8.34
CA ALA A 811 -28.68 71.61 -8.55
C ALA A 811 -29.45 71.87 -7.25
N VAL A 812 -29.62 70.87 -6.39
CA VAL A 812 -30.26 71.02 -5.07
C VAL A 812 -29.43 71.95 -4.18
N VAL A 813 -28.10 71.76 -4.15
CA VAL A 813 -27.19 72.66 -3.42
C VAL A 813 -27.27 74.08 -3.98
N LEU A 814 -27.32 74.25 -5.31
CA LEU A 814 -27.47 75.55 -5.95
C LEU A 814 -28.82 76.21 -5.60
N VAL A 815 -29.92 75.46 -5.59
CA VAL A 815 -31.25 75.94 -5.20
C VAL A 815 -31.28 76.35 -3.73
N VAL A 816 -30.63 75.59 -2.84
CA VAL A 816 -30.50 75.95 -1.42
C VAL A 816 -29.67 77.23 -1.27
N ILE A 817 -28.54 77.35 -1.97
CA ILE A 817 -27.71 78.56 -1.95
C ILE A 817 -28.49 79.75 -2.49
N ILE A 818 -29.20 79.61 -3.62
CA ILE A 818 -30.06 80.65 -4.18
C ILE A 818 -31.19 81.00 -3.21
N GLY A 819 -31.81 80.00 -2.57
CA GLY A 819 -32.82 80.18 -1.53
C GLY A 819 -32.30 81.02 -0.37
N VAL A 820 -31.10 80.71 0.14
CA VAL A 820 -30.42 81.47 1.19
C VAL A 820 -30.06 82.89 0.73
N VAL A 821 -29.61 83.07 -0.52
CA VAL A 821 -29.30 84.40 -1.10
C VAL A 821 -30.57 85.24 -1.30
N VAL A 822 -31.68 84.64 -1.71
CA VAL A 822 -32.97 85.32 -1.86
C VAL A 822 -33.58 85.65 -0.50
N PHE A 823 -33.51 84.73 0.47
CA PHE A 823 -33.97 85.00 1.84
C PHE A 823 -33.13 86.08 2.53
N SER A 824 -31.81 86.09 2.32
CA SER A 824 -30.93 87.15 2.84
C SER A 824 -31.11 88.49 2.15
N ARG A 825 -31.59 88.54 0.89
CA ARG A 825 -31.98 89.78 0.20
C ARG A 825 -33.36 90.31 0.59
N LYS A 826 -34.34 89.45 0.92
CA LYS A 826 -35.67 89.89 1.43
C LYS A 826 -35.63 90.45 2.86
N ARG A 827 -34.55 90.28 3.61
CA ARG A 827 -34.32 90.94 4.92
C ARG A 827 -33.68 92.34 4.82
N LYS A 828 -33.51 92.89 3.61
CA LYS A 828 -33.00 94.26 3.37
C LYS A 828 -33.97 95.13 2.54
N GLN A 829 -35.27 94.94 2.74
CA GLN A 829 -36.29 95.97 2.56
C GLN A 829 -37.16 96.04 3.80
#